data_AF-J4U2C3-F1
#
_entry.id   AF-J4U2C3-F1
#
_cell.length_a   1.000
_cell.length_b   1.000
_cell.length_c   1.000
_cell.angle_alpha   90.00
_cell.angle_beta   90.00
_cell.angle_gamma   90.00
#
_symmetry.space_group_name_H-M   'P 1'
#
loop_
_entity.id
_entity.type
_entity.pdbx_description
1 polymer ?
#
loop_
_entity_poly.entity_id
_entity_poly.type
_entity_poly.pdbx_seq_one_letter_code
_entity_poly.pdbx_strand_id
1 'polypeptide(L)'
;MLSKHISLHWLFVLLALFRQIYGISINSSSFQLSNSFTLLSNSSQLFSVPLNISTGEYLKTSTLLTCVKNSQFSASYFEAAFFPKNNTIFFDIEAQTIISENITIKAELIAYGLSVYNKVFDLCGIQDNVLCPLKPGNIELIGSYSLESAIASQIPGIAYKIPDLDAYIVVSAYSAADEKLLKPLACVQVMLSNGRTVQTQYLSWNLVILSILGIMLSIFYSLQGYTATSTRLASYSMSLVLYFQNLAILAMISVSFLPPIVAAWTQNFQWSMGIIKIDFMQRLFDWYILATSGFPTVVYHNREVLSISVQKRELDNKAISASSNLNGIESSQKDELLYTSNLKNSKDYLSKILVLRGIKRVSYKAGIELSNFFLTGFSFFIVFILVVVIGFITFKTSLKLLDRFKIKSTKYSFFHVNWSTLLQGTLYRVIFIIYSEISLLSLWEFTQKDSAAALVEAIIVFILTTALLSSAGIRIWRQMLKSKKFFGHQSYLLFGNTEFLNKFGFLYSQFKSTKVWWLMITFAYMLIRSVLVGALQTHGKSQSVGVFLTEASYLTFLCWTRPYMDKITNIFNITIHSLNLVNAFFFLFFSNLFQQPIAVSSFMGIVFFFLNALFALYLLIFILVGFSMAVYYKHPDTEYKSIDDQRRSFLKNEMDDDAIYKLVPELHEIKKTVLECDSTRNPQINKIELCRQNSNSDYLYM
;
A
#
# COMPACT_ATOMS: atom_id res chain seq x y z
N MET A 1 -5.55 35.92 -28.54
CA MET A 1 -4.74 36.57 -27.48
C MET A 1 -5.28 36.31 -26.06
N LEU A 2 -6.57 36.00 -25.86
CA LEU A 2 -7.17 35.68 -24.54
C LEU A 2 -6.71 34.35 -23.88
N SER A 3 -6.09 33.43 -24.63
CA SER A 3 -5.73 32.08 -24.12
C SER A 3 -4.46 32.05 -23.27
N LYS A 4 -3.55 33.05 -23.39
CA LYS A 4 -2.30 33.08 -22.62
C LYS A 4 -2.48 33.55 -21.17
N HIS A 5 -3.49 34.37 -20.88
CA HIS A 5 -3.70 34.90 -19.53
C HIS A 5 -4.43 33.95 -18.58
N ILE A 6 -5.25 33.03 -19.10
CA ILE A 6 -6.04 32.10 -18.27
C ILE A 6 -5.16 30.99 -17.70
N SER A 7 -4.16 30.48 -18.44
CA SER A 7 -3.28 29.39 -17.98
C SER A 7 -2.41 29.78 -16.78
N LEU A 8 -1.82 30.98 -16.80
CA LEU A 8 -0.95 31.47 -15.72
C LEU A 8 -1.75 31.85 -14.47
N HIS A 9 -2.96 32.40 -14.65
CA HIS A 9 -3.81 32.81 -13.53
C HIS A 9 -4.34 31.61 -12.74
N TRP A 10 -4.68 30.50 -13.41
CA TRP A 10 -5.02 29.24 -12.73
C TRP A 10 -3.83 28.65 -11.98
N LEU A 11 -2.60 28.79 -12.48
CA LEU A 11 -1.39 28.35 -11.78
C LEU A 11 -1.16 29.13 -10.47
N PHE A 12 -1.39 30.45 -10.50
CA PHE A 12 -1.29 31.32 -9.31
C PHE A 12 -2.44 31.11 -8.31
N VAL A 13 -3.66 30.86 -8.80
CA VAL A 13 -4.80 30.49 -7.94
C VAL A 13 -4.60 29.12 -7.31
N LEU A 14 -3.98 28.16 -8.02
CA LEU A 14 -3.57 26.87 -7.47
C LEU A 14 -2.46 27.01 -6.42
N LEU A 15 -1.47 27.91 -6.63
CA LEU A 15 -0.43 28.24 -5.66
C LEU A 15 -0.99 28.96 -4.41
N ALA A 16 -2.01 29.81 -4.58
CA ALA A 16 -2.71 30.46 -3.48
C ALA A 16 -3.59 29.48 -2.67
N LEU A 17 -4.26 28.55 -3.35
CA LEU A 17 -4.94 27.41 -2.71
C LEU A 17 -3.93 26.48 -2.02
N PHE A 18 -2.73 26.28 -2.59
CA PHE A 18 -1.62 25.58 -1.94
C PHE A 18 -1.27 26.24 -0.61
N ARG A 19 -1.21 27.58 -0.56
CA ARG A 19 -0.92 28.36 0.65
C ARG A 19 -2.05 28.32 1.69
N GLN A 20 -3.31 28.31 1.27
CA GLN A 20 -4.48 28.23 2.16
C GLN A 20 -4.70 26.81 2.70
N ILE A 21 -4.45 25.76 1.91
CA ILE A 21 -4.46 24.36 2.38
C ILE A 21 -3.31 24.12 3.38
N TYR A 22 -2.16 24.75 3.16
CA TYR A 22 -1.05 24.77 4.14
C TYR A 22 -1.44 25.43 5.48
N GLY A 23 -2.37 26.39 5.49
CA GLY A 23 -2.83 27.06 6.70
C GLY A 23 -3.88 26.29 7.51
N ILE A 24 -4.69 25.44 6.86
CA ILE A 24 -5.79 24.70 7.52
C ILE A 24 -5.29 23.38 8.15
N SER A 25 -4.16 22.84 7.68
CA SER A 25 -3.57 21.58 8.19
C SER A 25 -2.81 21.70 9.52
N ILE A 26 -2.55 22.91 10.04
CA ILE A 26 -1.66 23.11 11.20
C ILE A 26 -2.35 22.78 12.54
N ASN A 27 -3.67 22.58 12.57
CA ASN A 27 -4.43 22.48 13.83
C ASN A 27 -4.85 21.07 14.29
N SER A 28 -4.32 19.97 13.74
CA SER A 28 -4.83 18.62 14.09
C SER A 28 -3.80 17.53 14.39
N SER A 29 -2.62 17.89 14.88
CA SER A 29 -1.73 16.89 15.49
C SER A 29 -1.05 17.44 16.73
N SER A 30 -1.84 17.70 17.77
CA SER A 30 -1.30 17.81 19.11
C SER A 30 -0.70 16.47 19.51
N PHE A 31 0.58 16.54 19.84
CA PHE A 31 1.40 15.52 20.46
C PHE A 31 0.70 15.05 21.76
N GLN A 32 0.08 13.87 21.77
CA GLN A 32 -0.40 13.26 23.01
C GLN A 32 0.67 12.30 23.54
N LEU A 33 1.42 12.77 24.54
CA LEU A 33 2.00 11.85 25.52
C LEU A 33 0.85 11.14 26.24
N SER A 34 1.07 9.90 26.70
CA SER A 34 0.11 9.17 27.53
C SER A 34 -0.36 10.03 28.72
N ASN A 35 -1.60 9.80 29.16
CA ASN A 35 -2.19 10.55 30.27
C ASN A 35 -1.30 10.52 31.53
N SER A 36 -0.52 9.44 31.74
CA SER A 36 0.47 9.25 32.80
C SER A 36 1.54 10.36 32.82
N PHE A 37 2.15 10.66 31.67
CA PHE A 37 3.15 11.73 31.56
C PHE A 37 2.55 13.14 31.64
N THR A 38 1.30 13.33 31.18
CA THR A 38 0.61 14.62 31.33
C THR A 38 0.13 14.87 32.75
N LEU A 39 -0.29 13.82 33.47
CA LEU A 39 -0.66 13.91 34.89
C LEU A 39 0.55 14.29 35.75
N LEU A 40 1.75 13.78 35.42
CA LEU A 40 3.00 14.14 36.08
C LEU A 40 3.45 15.59 35.80
N SER A 41 3.11 16.16 34.64
CA SER A 41 3.35 17.59 34.39
C SER A 41 2.44 18.50 35.25
N ASN A 42 1.28 17.99 35.69
CA ASN A 42 0.32 18.72 36.53
C ASN A 42 0.47 18.43 38.03
N SER A 43 1.12 17.34 38.44
CA SER A 43 1.38 17.03 39.85
C SER A 43 2.69 17.67 40.34
N SER A 44 2.67 18.97 40.58
CA SER A 44 3.79 19.71 41.19
C SER A 44 4.01 19.42 42.69
N GLN A 45 3.30 18.43 43.27
CA GLN A 45 3.32 18.16 44.71
C GLN A 45 4.03 16.86 45.13
N LEU A 46 4.53 16.05 44.20
CA LEU A 46 5.19 14.77 44.53
C LEU A 46 6.65 14.64 44.05
N PHE A 47 7.18 15.59 43.27
CA PHE A 47 8.53 15.50 42.71
C PHE A 47 9.23 16.87 42.73
N SER A 48 10.52 16.89 43.11
CA SER A 48 11.34 18.09 43.31
C SER A 48 11.87 18.74 42.02
N VAL A 49 11.51 18.23 40.84
CA VAL A 49 11.96 18.76 39.55
C VAL A 49 10.80 18.76 38.54
N PRO A 50 10.43 19.91 37.93
CA PRO A 50 9.42 19.94 36.88
C PRO A 50 9.92 19.19 35.63
N LEU A 51 9.19 18.13 35.25
CA LEU A 51 9.38 17.40 34.01
C LEU A 51 9.00 18.29 32.82
N ASN A 52 9.98 18.99 32.25
CA ASN A 52 9.78 19.83 31.07
C ASN A 52 9.67 18.94 29.82
N ILE A 53 8.46 18.42 29.58
CA ILE A 53 8.11 17.49 28.49
C ILE A 53 7.99 18.21 27.13
N SER A 54 8.02 19.52 27.10
CA SER A 54 7.91 20.30 25.87
C SER A 54 9.25 20.36 25.14
N THR A 55 9.40 19.59 24.06
CA THR A 55 10.45 19.68 23.01
C THR A 55 11.87 19.16 23.30
N GLY A 56 12.05 18.23 24.25
CA GLY A 56 13.35 17.59 24.53
C GLY A 56 13.66 16.35 23.67
N GLU A 57 14.95 16.04 23.49
CA GLU A 57 15.40 14.68 23.12
C GLU A 57 14.98 13.71 24.24
N TYR A 58 14.49 12.52 23.91
CA TYR A 58 14.14 11.47 24.88
C TYR A 58 14.23 10.08 24.24
N LEU A 59 14.35 9.06 25.07
CA LEU A 59 14.17 7.66 24.67
C LEU A 59 13.08 7.05 25.55
N LYS A 60 11.99 6.59 24.93
CA LYS A 60 10.86 5.98 25.61
C LYS A 60 10.68 4.53 25.23
N THR A 61 9.98 3.80 26.09
CA THR A 61 9.49 2.46 25.85
C THR A 61 8.16 2.28 26.56
N SER A 62 7.28 1.48 25.96
CA SER A 62 5.90 1.29 26.43
C SER A 62 5.48 -0.18 26.46
N THR A 63 6.40 -1.11 26.17
CA THR A 63 6.12 -2.54 26.21
C THR A 63 7.34 -3.33 26.58
N LEU A 64 7.10 -4.42 27.32
CA LEU A 64 8.09 -5.39 27.71
C LEU A 64 7.66 -6.75 27.18
N LEU A 65 8.55 -7.39 26.43
CA LEU A 65 8.38 -8.70 25.82
C LEU A 65 9.22 -9.72 26.58
N THR A 66 8.70 -10.92 26.87
CA THR A 66 9.59 -11.99 27.32
C THR A 66 10.46 -12.49 26.15
N CYS A 67 11.66 -13.02 26.41
CA CYS A 67 12.54 -13.56 25.35
C CYS A 67 12.88 -15.05 25.52
N VAL A 68 12.50 -15.68 26.64
CA VAL A 68 12.67 -17.11 26.88
C VAL A 68 11.33 -17.79 27.14
N LYS A 69 11.23 -19.07 26.77
CA LYS A 69 10.06 -19.90 27.06
C LYS A 69 9.98 -20.14 28.57
N ASN A 70 8.79 -20.03 29.15
CA ASN A 70 8.54 -20.15 30.58
C ASN A 70 9.35 -19.15 31.44
N SER A 71 9.44 -17.89 31.01
CA SER A 71 10.04 -16.82 31.81
C SER A 71 9.36 -16.73 33.18
N GLN A 72 10.15 -16.75 34.25
CA GLN A 72 9.66 -16.62 35.64
C GLN A 72 9.30 -15.18 36.04
N PHE A 73 9.43 -14.24 35.09
CA PHE A 73 9.07 -12.84 35.24
C PHE A 73 8.28 -12.41 33.99
N SER A 74 7.18 -11.69 34.20
CA SER A 74 6.35 -11.09 33.16
C SER A 74 5.77 -9.76 33.62
N ALA A 75 5.67 -8.77 32.72
CA ALA A 75 5.05 -7.49 33.01
C ALA A 75 3.67 -7.36 32.34
N SER A 76 2.65 -6.92 33.08
CA SER A 76 1.35 -6.54 32.54
C SER A 76 1.41 -5.13 31.95
N TYR A 77 2.07 -4.20 32.64
CA TYR A 77 2.30 -2.83 32.22
C TYR A 77 3.77 -2.44 32.39
N PHE A 78 4.32 -1.72 31.40
CA PHE A 78 5.70 -1.26 31.46
C PHE A 78 5.89 0.00 30.62
N GLU A 79 6.16 1.12 31.29
CA GLU A 79 6.50 2.38 30.66
C GLU A 79 7.79 2.93 31.27
N ALA A 80 8.73 3.32 30.43
CA ALA A 80 9.93 4.01 30.88
C ALA A 80 10.38 5.07 29.88
N ALA A 81 10.91 6.18 30.38
CA ALA A 81 11.46 7.25 29.56
C ALA A 81 12.75 7.81 30.14
N PHE A 82 13.77 7.90 29.31
CA PHE A 82 15.04 8.53 29.61
C PHE A 82 15.09 9.94 29.00
N PHE A 83 15.46 10.91 29.84
CA PHE A 83 15.65 12.31 29.48
C PHE A 83 17.15 12.68 29.57
N PRO A 84 17.86 12.82 28.43
CA PRO A 84 19.30 13.08 28.40
C PRO A 84 19.70 14.44 28.99
N LYS A 85 18.81 15.44 29.03
CA LYS A 85 19.14 16.77 29.58
C LYS A 85 19.40 16.75 31.09
N ASN A 86 18.63 15.95 31.81
CA ASN A 86 18.71 15.86 33.28
C ASN A 86 19.27 14.51 33.73
N ASN A 87 19.67 13.64 32.79
CA ASN A 87 20.05 12.25 33.01
C ASN A 87 19.03 11.46 33.84
N THR A 88 17.74 11.78 33.74
CA THR A 88 16.70 11.12 34.54
C THR A 88 16.00 10.02 33.73
N ILE A 89 15.83 8.86 34.35
CA ILE A 89 14.94 7.79 33.89
C ILE A 89 13.68 7.85 34.74
N PHE A 90 12.53 7.99 34.10
CA PHE A 90 11.23 7.74 34.71
C PHE A 90 10.78 6.32 34.36
N PHE A 91 10.15 5.62 35.30
CA PHE A 91 9.60 4.28 35.06
C PHE A 91 8.31 4.07 35.85
N ASP A 92 7.41 3.32 35.23
CA ASP A 92 6.13 2.86 35.77
C ASP A 92 5.95 1.40 35.33
N ILE A 93 5.95 0.49 36.30
CA ILE A 93 6.08 -0.95 36.10
C ILE A 93 5.02 -1.66 36.93
N GLU A 94 4.21 -2.47 36.25
CA GLU A 94 3.32 -3.46 36.86
C GLU A 94 3.75 -4.85 36.35
N ALA A 95 4.28 -5.67 37.25
CA ALA A 95 4.84 -6.96 36.89
C ALA A 95 4.51 -8.06 37.89
N GLN A 96 4.67 -9.31 37.46
CA GLN A 96 4.52 -10.50 38.26
C GLN A 96 5.79 -11.34 38.17
N THR A 97 6.27 -11.81 39.32
CA THR A 97 7.43 -12.69 39.41
C THR A 97 7.12 -13.94 40.22
N ILE A 98 7.67 -15.08 39.80
CA ILE A 98 7.70 -16.33 40.57
C ILE A 98 9.12 -16.67 41.05
N ILE A 99 10.08 -15.78 40.84
CA ILE A 99 11.48 -15.94 41.27
C ILE A 99 11.56 -15.77 42.80
N SER A 100 12.28 -16.68 43.47
CA SER A 100 12.44 -16.71 44.94
C SER A 100 13.90 -16.71 45.42
N GLU A 101 14.85 -16.34 44.55
CA GLU A 101 16.29 -16.45 44.81
C GLU A 101 17.01 -15.10 44.59
N ASN A 102 18.27 -15.03 45.03
CA ASN A 102 19.17 -13.92 44.66
C ASN A 102 19.49 -14.02 43.17
N ILE A 103 19.43 -12.88 42.47
CA ILE A 103 19.61 -12.87 41.02
C ILE A 103 20.68 -11.88 40.55
N THR A 104 21.36 -12.28 39.49
CA THR A 104 22.29 -11.45 38.74
C THR A 104 21.64 -11.06 37.42
N ILE A 105 21.67 -9.78 37.08
CA ILE A 105 21.10 -9.24 35.84
C ILE A 105 22.20 -8.97 34.82
N LYS A 106 22.01 -9.45 33.60
CA LYS A 106 22.75 -9.01 32.42
C LYS A 106 21.85 -8.11 31.59
N ALA A 107 22.23 -6.85 31.42
CA ALA A 107 21.56 -5.91 30.53
C ALA A 107 22.40 -5.70 29.26
N GLU A 108 21.76 -5.85 28.10
CA GLU A 108 22.39 -5.69 26.79
C GLU A 108 21.57 -4.71 25.95
N LEU A 109 22.19 -3.61 25.53
CA LEU A 109 21.61 -2.66 24.59
C LEU A 109 21.99 -3.08 23.17
N ILE A 110 20.99 -3.43 22.37
CA ILE A 110 21.17 -3.83 20.98
C ILE A 110 20.57 -2.76 20.08
N ALA A 111 21.37 -2.20 19.19
CA ALA A 111 20.95 -1.23 18.18
C ALA A 111 21.23 -1.78 16.78
N TYR A 112 20.23 -1.77 15.90
CA TYR A 112 20.30 -2.34 14.56
C TYR A 112 20.84 -3.78 14.54
N GLY A 113 20.48 -4.57 15.56
CA GLY A 113 20.91 -5.95 15.75
C GLY A 113 22.36 -6.14 16.20
N LEU A 114 23.10 -5.06 16.52
CA LEU A 114 24.44 -5.10 17.09
C LEU A 114 24.41 -4.77 18.58
N SER A 115 25.07 -5.57 19.41
CA SER A 115 25.27 -5.27 20.83
C SER A 115 26.19 -4.06 20.97
N VAL A 116 25.65 -2.94 21.45
CA VAL A 116 26.39 -1.68 21.67
C VAL A 116 26.92 -1.60 23.09
N TYR A 117 26.17 -2.14 24.05
CA TYR A 117 26.52 -2.08 25.46
C TYR A 117 26.11 -3.37 26.14
N ASN A 118 27.00 -3.95 26.95
CA ASN A 118 26.65 -5.01 27.88
C ASN A 118 27.12 -4.59 29.28
N LYS A 119 26.34 -4.92 30.30
CA LYS A 119 26.78 -4.83 31.68
C LYS A 119 26.06 -5.89 32.51
N VAL A 120 26.82 -6.47 33.42
CA VAL A 120 26.31 -7.42 34.41
C VAL A 120 26.28 -6.70 35.75
N PHE A 121 25.16 -6.84 36.44
CA PHE A 121 24.86 -6.19 37.70
C PHE A 121 24.37 -7.27 38.67
N ASP A 122 24.86 -7.22 39.91
CA ASP A 122 24.24 -7.97 41.00
C ASP A 122 23.12 -7.10 41.60
N LEU A 123 21.87 -7.55 41.51
CA LEU A 123 20.73 -6.78 42.01
C LEU A 123 20.79 -6.57 43.52
N CYS A 124 21.39 -7.53 44.23
CA CYS A 124 21.46 -7.49 45.69
C CYS A 124 22.53 -6.51 46.18
N GLY A 125 23.51 -6.17 45.34
CA GLY A 125 24.58 -5.22 45.67
C GLY A 125 24.26 -3.74 45.38
N ILE A 126 23.22 -3.45 44.60
CA ILE A 126 22.91 -2.07 44.15
C ILE A 126 22.05 -1.31 45.17
N GLN A 127 21.29 -2.00 46.01
CA GLN A 127 20.27 -1.35 46.84
C GLN A 127 20.08 -2.07 48.17
N ASP A 128 21.01 -1.84 49.12
CA ASP A 128 20.97 -2.19 50.55
C ASP A 128 19.98 -3.32 50.94
N ASN A 129 20.09 -4.50 50.30
CA ASN A 129 19.26 -5.69 50.53
C ASN A 129 17.72 -5.51 50.46
N VAL A 130 17.17 -4.40 49.93
CA VAL A 130 15.70 -4.18 49.94
C VAL A 130 14.97 -5.07 48.93
N LEU A 131 15.62 -5.36 47.79
CA LEU A 131 15.05 -6.15 46.69
C LEU A 131 15.41 -7.64 46.75
N CYS A 132 16.31 -8.04 47.66
CA CYS A 132 16.81 -9.41 47.76
C CYS A 132 16.55 -10.06 49.13
N PRO A 133 16.09 -11.33 49.17
CA PRO A 133 15.71 -12.15 48.02
C PRO A 133 14.43 -11.65 47.37
N LEU A 134 14.34 -11.77 46.04
CA LEU A 134 13.08 -11.52 45.34
C LEU A 134 12.03 -12.47 45.90
N LYS A 135 10.86 -11.93 46.25
CA LYS A 135 9.72 -12.73 46.71
C LYS A 135 8.73 -12.90 45.56
N PRO A 136 8.14 -14.09 45.40
CA PRO A 136 7.11 -14.30 44.40
C PRO A 136 5.88 -13.43 44.73
N GLY A 137 5.33 -12.77 43.73
CA GLY A 137 4.22 -11.83 43.89
C GLY A 137 4.11 -10.81 42.75
N ASN A 138 3.18 -9.88 42.93
CA ASN A 138 3.01 -8.73 42.06
C ASN A 138 3.92 -7.59 42.53
N ILE A 139 4.52 -6.89 41.58
CA ILE A 139 5.44 -5.78 41.76
C ILE A 139 4.82 -4.57 41.08
N GLU A 140 4.52 -3.53 41.86
CA GLU A 140 4.07 -2.22 41.38
C GLU A 140 5.12 -1.19 41.78
N LEU A 141 5.78 -0.59 40.79
CA LEU A 141 6.87 0.37 40.99
C LEU A 141 6.68 1.58 40.10
N ILE A 142 6.53 2.76 40.73
CA ILE A 142 6.50 4.05 40.06
C ILE A 142 7.62 4.89 40.65
N GLY A 143 8.50 5.43 39.79
CA GLY A 143 9.62 6.21 40.29
C GLY A 143 10.42 6.91 39.21
N SER A 144 11.42 7.66 39.69
CA SER A 144 12.45 8.23 38.84
C SER A 144 13.82 7.98 39.43
N TYR A 145 14.80 7.79 38.57
CA TYR A 145 16.19 7.51 38.92
C TYR A 145 17.11 8.40 38.10
N SER A 146 18.10 9.02 38.75
CA SER A 146 19.12 9.81 38.05
C SER A 146 20.28 8.90 37.66
N LEU A 147 20.48 8.77 36.34
CA LEU A 147 21.54 7.96 35.76
C LEU A 147 22.88 8.68 35.85
N GLU A 148 23.93 7.95 36.18
CA GLU A 148 25.28 8.49 36.22
C GLU A 148 25.71 9.03 34.84
N SER A 149 26.34 10.21 34.81
CA SER A 149 26.74 10.89 33.57
C SER A 149 27.70 10.06 32.71
N ALA A 150 28.48 9.18 33.34
CA ALA A 150 29.38 8.25 32.66
C ALA A 150 28.64 7.21 31.79
N ILE A 151 27.41 6.83 32.16
CA ILE A 151 26.58 5.90 31.39
C ILE A 151 25.78 6.67 30.33
N ALA A 152 25.21 7.81 30.71
CA ALA A 152 24.42 8.66 29.79
C ALA A 152 25.23 9.14 28.57
N SER A 153 26.51 9.46 28.77
CA SER A 153 27.42 9.94 27.70
C SER A 153 27.82 8.86 26.67
N GLN A 154 27.64 7.58 26.99
CA GLN A 154 27.91 6.48 26.04
C GLN A 154 26.79 6.32 25.00
N ILE A 155 25.61 6.91 25.23
CA ILE A 155 24.52 6.88 24.26
C ILE A 155 24.83 7.93 23.18
N PRO A 156 25.12 7.51 21.93
CA PRO A 156 25.52 8.45 20.91
C PRO A 156 24.35 9.40 20.58
N GLY A 157 24.65 10.69 20.42
CA GLY A 157 23.63 11.72 20.14
C GLY A 157 22.76 11.44 18.90
N ILE A 158 23.25 10.59 17.99
CA ILE A 158 22.51 10.14 16.80
C ILE A 158 21.27 9.29 17.16
N ALA A 159 21.27 8.60 18.30
CA ALA A 159 20.15 7.78 18.78
C ALA A 159 18.88 8.62 19.02
N TYR A 160 19.03 9.90 19.39
CA TYR A 160 17.91 10.81 19.60
C TYR A 160 17.40 11.47 18.31
N LYS A 161 18.13 11.31 17.20
CA LYS A 161 17.85 12.01 15.92
C LYS A 161 17.40 11.08 14.80
N ILE A 162 17.88 9.83 14.74
CA ILE A 162 17.49 8.89 13.68
C ILE A 162 15.99 8.56 13.80
N PRO A 163 15.17 8.78 12.75
CA PRO A 163 13.77 8.40 12.77
C PRO A 163 13.57 6.88 12.79
N ASP A 164 12.54 6.42 13.48
CA ASP A 164 12.17 5.01 13.64
C ASP A 164 13.36 4.14 14.06
N LEU A 165 14.05 4.61 15.12
CA LEU A 165 15.22 3.95 15.69
C LEU A 165 14.94 2.47 15.95
N ASP A 166 15.78 1.62 15.36
CA ASP A 166 15.81 0.20 15.69
C ASP A 166 16.77 -0.02 16.86
N ALA A 167 16.27 0.09 18.09
CA ALA A 167 17.02 -0.23 19.29
C ALA A 167 16.13 -0.93 20.33
N TYR A 168 16.72 -1.86 21.07
CA TYR A 168 16.06 -2.56 22.15
C TYR A 168 17.05 -2.99 23.22
N ILE A 169 16.56 -3.12 24.44
CA ILE A 169 17.34 -3.61 25.58
C ILE A 169 16.87 -5.03 25.87
N VAL A 170 17.81 -5.96 26.01
CA VAL A 170 17.54 -7.30 26.54
C VAL A 170 18.09 -7.36 27.95
N VAL A 171 17.23 -7.69 28.91
CA VAL A 171 17.58 -7.87 30.30
C VAL A 171 17.33 -9.33 30.63
N SER A 172 18.39 -10.07 30.97
CA SER A 172 18.34 -11.47 31.36
C SER A 172 18.71 -11.61 32.83
N ALA A 173 17.87 -12.30 33.59
CA ALA A 173 18.10 -12.61 34.99
C ALA A 173 18.59 -14.05 35.14
N TYR A 174 19.64 -14.24 35.93
CA TYR A 174 20.27 -15.52 36.25
C TYR A 174 20.27 -15.71 37.76
N SER A 175 20.31 -16.95 38.23
CA SER A 175 20.53 -17.22 39.66
C SER A 175 21.94 -16.75 40.03
N ALA A 176 22.11 -16.16 41.22
CA ALA A 176 23.42 -15.75 41.72
C ALA A 176 24.39 -16.95 41.89
N ALA A 177 23.87 -18.18 41.96
CA ALA A 177 24.67 -19.40 41.99
C ALA A 177 25.23 -19.79 40.60
N ASP A 178 24.69 -19.24 39.50
CA ASP A 178 25.14 -19.53 38.14
C ASP A 178 26.19 -18.51 37.67
N GLU A 179 27.44 -18.66 38.14
CA GLU A 179 28.57 -17.79 37.75
C GLU A 179 28.84 -17.79 36.24
N LYS A 180 28.41 -18.82 35.51
CA LYS A 180 28.63 -18.97 34.06
C LYS A 180 27.48 -18.41 33.22
N LEU A 181 26.41 -17.90 33.84
CA LEU A 181 25.24 -17.30 33.17
C LEU A 181 24.68 -18.23 32.07
N LEU A 182 24.59 -19.53 32.35
CA LEU A 182 24.21 -20.55 31.37
C LEU A 182 22.69 -20.68 31.26
N LYS A 183 21.95 -20.52 32.37
CA LYS A 183 20.49 -20.73 32.40
C LYS A 183 19.77 -19.47 32.87
N PRO A 184 19.18 -18.66 31.97
CA PRO A 184 18.37 -17.52 32.37
C PRO A 184 17.06 -17.98 33.04
N LEU A 185 16.77 -17.48 34.23
CA LEU A 185 15.51 -17.67 34.96
C LEU A 185 14.38 -16.84 34.33
N ALA A 186 14.73 -15.64 33.86
CA ALA A 186 13.84 -14.76 33.13
C ALA A 186 14.61 -13.97 32.08
N CYS A 187 13.92 -13.61 31.00
CA CYS A 187 14.47 -12.77 29.95
C CYS A 187 13.38 -11.83 29.48
N VAL A 188 13.67 -10.53 29.50
CA VAL A 188 12.80 -9.49 29.00
C VAL A 188 13.48 -8.63 27.95
N GLN A 189 12.72 -8.20 26.96
CA GLN A 189 13.13 -7.40 25.83
C GLN A 189 12.24 -6.17 25.76
N VAL A 190 12.87 -5.01 25.66
CA VAL A 190 12.22 -3.70 25.73
C VAL A 190 12.59 -2.92 24.48
N MET A 191 11.60 -2.51 23.68
CA MET A 191 11.85 -1.73 22.47
C MET A 191 11.97 -0.24 22.80
N LEU A 192 13.01 0.42 22.29
CA LEU A 192 13.27 1.84 22.49
C LEU A 192 12.75 2.66 21.31
N SER A 193 12.21 3.84 21.59
CA SER A 193 11.74 4.81 20.60
C SER A 193 12.13 6.23 21.02
N ASN A 194 12.57 7.05 20.08
CA ASN A 194 12.84 8.47 20.30
C ASN A 194 11.69 9.39 19.83
N GLY A 195 10.54 8.81 19.46
CA GLY A 195 9.36 9.54 18.96
C GLY A 195 9.54 10.19 17.57
N ARG A 196 10.70 10.07 16.92
CA ARG A 196 10.93 10.52 15.54
C ARG A 196 10.51 9.42 14.58
N THR A 197 9.85 9.78 13.48
CA THR A 197 9.40 8.81 12.47
C THR A 197 9.49 9.39 11.06
N VAL A 198 9.73 8.53 10.06
CA VAL A 198 9.65 8.86 8.63
C VAL A 198 8.21 8.85 8.13
N GLN A 199 7.26 8.36 8.94
CA GLN A 199 5.84 8.46 8.66
C GLN A 199 5.41 9.92 8.83
N THR A 200 5.14 10.61 7.72
CA THR A 200 4.72 12.02 7.74
C THR A 200 3.48 12.21 6.87
N GLN A 201 2.49 12.90 7.42
CA GLN A 201 1.27 13.22 6.69
C GLN A 201 1.55 14.14 5.48
N TYR A 202 2.57 15.01 5.60
CA TYR A 202 3.02 15.91 4.55
C TYR A 202 3.42 15.18 3.27
N LEU A 203 4.23 14.11 3.37
CA LEU A 203 4.65 13.34 2.20
C LEU A 203 3.44 12.72 1.50
N SER A 204 2.53 12.14 2.28
CA SER A 204 1.32 11.47 1.79
C SER A 204 0.43 12.44 0.99
N TRP A 205 0.12 13.62 1.53
CA TRP A 205 -0.74 14.60 0.86
C TRP A 205 -0.13 15.19 -0.41
N ASN A 206 1.18 15.43 -0.44
CA ASN A 206 1.84 15.93 -1.66
C ASN A 206 1.70 14.93 -2.82
N LEU A 207 1.80 13.64 -2.55
CA LEU A 207 1.62 12.59 -3.56
C LEU A 207 0.16 12.48 -4.03
N VAL A 208 -0.80 12.65 -3.12
CA VAL A 208 -2.24 12.72 -3.46
C VAL A 208 -2.49 13.90 -4.40
N ILE A 209 -2.01 15.09 -4.03
CA ILE A 209 -2.19 16.32 -4.83
C ILE A 209 -1.55 16.16 -6.22
N LEU A 210 -0.35 15.61 -6.30
CA LEU A 210 0.32 15.35 -7.57
C LEU A 210 -0.47 14.38 -8.46
N SER A 211 -1.05 13.34 -7.86
CA SER A 211 -1.88 12.36 -8.56
C SER A 211 -3.15 13.00 -9.12
N ILE A 212 -3.84 13.82 -8.31
CA ILE A 212 -5.04 14.56 -8.71
C ILE A 212 -4.71 15.59 -9.81
N LEU A 213 -3.61 16.32 -9.67
CA LEU A 213 -3.16 17.30 -10.66
C LEU A 213 -2.95 16.66 -12.03
N GLY A 214 -2.33 15.47 -12.07
CA GLY A 214 -2.14 14.74 -13.32
C GLY A 214 -3.44 14.28 -13.97
N ILE A 215 -4.42 13.86 -13.17
CA ILE A 215 -5.76 13.52 -13.66
C ILE A 215 -6.44 14.77 -14.23
N MET A 216 -6.39 15.90 -13.52
CA MET A 216 -6.99 17.17 -13.97
C MET A 216 -6.36 17.68 -15.26
N LEU A 217 -5.03 17.62 -15.38
CA LEU A 217 -4.33 17.96 -16.62
C LEU A 217 -4.74 17.00 -17.75
N SER A 218 -4.84 15.70 -17.49
CA SER A 218 -5.29 14.74 -18.51
C SER A 218 -6.69 15.06 -19.04
N ILE A 219 -7.62 15.46 -18.17
CA ILE A 219 -8.97 15.88 -18.56
C ILE A 219 -8.88 17.15 -19.41
N PHE A 220 -8.15 18.15 -18.95
CA PHE A 220 -8.00 19.42 -19.66
C PHE A 220 -7.47 19.24 -21.09
N TYR A 221 -6.44 18.42 -21.29
CA TYR A 221 -5.93 18.12 -22.64
C TYR A 221 -6.89 17.28 -23.47
N SER A 222 -7.66 16.37 -22.85
CA SER A 222 -8.71 15.63 -23.53
C SER A 222 -9.80 16.58 -24.08
N LEU A 223 -10.16 17.62 -23.33
CA LEU A 223 -11.17 18.61 -23.75
C LEU A 223 -10.72 19.49 -24.91
N GLN A 224 -9.40 19.68 -25.06
CA GLN A 224 -8.84 20.45 -26.18
C GLN A 224 -8.74 19.65 -27.48
N GLY A 225 -8.97 18.33 -27.42
CA GLY A 225 -8.85 17.39 -28.53
C GLY A 225 -7.52 16.61 -28.57
N TYR A 226 -6.64 16.79 -27.57
CA TYR A 226 -5.33 16.12 -27.52
C TYR A 226 -5.41 14.76 -26.79
N THR A 227 -5.96 13.75 -27.47
CA THR A 227 -6.27 12.44 -26.88
C THR A 227 -5.03 11.62 -26.55
N ALA A 228 -3.96 11.73 -27.35
CA ALA A 228 -2.71 11.00 -27.13
C ALA A 228 -1.95 11.55 -25.90
N THR A 229 -1.81 12.87 -25.81
CA THR A 229 -1.21 13.55 -24.65
C THR A 229 -2.00 13.27 -23.36
N SER A 230 -3.32 13.37 -23.41
CA SER A 230 -4.19 13.06 -22.27
C SER A 230 -3.98 11.64 -21.75
N THR A 231 -4.00 10.65 -22.64
CA THR A 231 -3.81 9.23 -22.30
C THR A 231 -2.45 8.99 -21.63
N ARG A 232 -1.39 9.64 -22.13
CA ARG A 232 -0.04 9.52 -21.58
C ARG A 232 0.08 10.13 -20.18
N LEU A 233 -0.43 11.34 -19.98
CA LEU A 233 -0.42 11.99 -18.66
C LEU A 233 -1.18 11.14 -17.64
N ALA A 234 -2.34 10.61 -18.04
CA ALA A 234 -3.13 9.76 -17.18
C ALA A 234 -2.41 8.43 -16.86
N SER A 235 -1.64 7.88 -17.82
CA SER A 235 -0.81 6.68 -17.60
C SER A 235 0.34 6.92 -16.62
N TYR A 236 0.96 8.11 -16.64
CA TYR A 236 2.02 8.46 -15.69
C TYR A 236 1.49 8.57 -14.26
N SER A 237 0.37 9.28 -14.05
CA SER A 237 -0.29 9.33 -12.73
C SER A 237 -0.71 7.96 -12.23
N MET A 238 -1.26 7.11 -13.11
CA MET A 238 -1.66 5.75 -12.75
C MET A 238 -0.48 4.89 -12.33
N SER A 239 0.64 4.98 -13.05
CA SER A 239 1.83 4.18 -12.72
C SER A 239 2.41 4.56 -11.36
N LEU A 240 2.35 5.85 -10.99
CA LEU A 240 2.72 6.32 -9.66
C LEU A 240 1.83 5.75 -8.57
N VAL A 241 0.50 5.79 -8.77
CA VAL A 241 -0.45 5.23 -7.80
C VAL A 241 -0.23 3.72 -7.64
N LEU A 242 -0.09 2.98 -8.74
CA LEU A 242 0.17 1.54 -8.72
C LEU A 242 1.49 1.18 -8.02
N TYR A 243 2.53 1.98 -8.20
CA TYR A 243 3.80 1.78 -7.50
C TYR A 243 3.64 1.96 -5.98
N PHE A 244 2.97 3.01 -5.53
CA PHE A 244 2.74 3.24 -4.10
C PHE A 244 1.77 2.21 -3.49
N GLN A 245 0.76 1.77 -4.24
CA GLN A 245 -0.08 0.63 -3.87
C GLN A 245 0.76 -0.63 -3.69
N ASN A 246 1.76 -0.85 -4.55
CA ASN A 246 2.67 -1.98 -4.42
C ASN A 246 3.40 -1.98 -3.08
N LEU A 247 3.92 -0.83 -2.66
CA LEU A 247 4.58 -0.66 -1.36
C LEU A 247 3.61 -0.84 -0.19
N ALA A 248 2.39 -0.32 -0.31
CA ALA A 248 1.36 -0.49 0.70
C ALA A 248 0.97 -1.97 0.88
N ILE A 249 0.85 -2.72 -0.21
CA ILE A 249 0.59 -4.17 -0.20
C ILE A 249 1.76 -4.95 0.39
N LEU A 250 3.01 -4.59 0.09
CA LEU A 250 4.17 -5.24 0.71
C LEU A 250 4.18 -5.07 2.23
N ALA A 251 3.80 -3.90 2.73
CA ALA A 251 3.68 -3.65 4.18
C ALA A 251 2.69 -4.59 4.89
N MET A 252 1.72 -5.14 4.15
CA MET A 252 0.72 -6.06 4.64
C MET A 252 1.22 -7.51 4.74
N ILE A 253 2.41 -7.85 4.22
CA ILE A 253 3.00 -9.20 4.38
C ILE A 253 3.31 -9.47 5.86
N SER A 254 2.88 -10.64 6.34
CA SER A 254 3.02 -11.12 7.71
C SER A 254 4.41 -11.69 7.99
N VAL A 255 5.46 -10.90 7.74
CA VAL A 255 6.84 -11.30 8.04
C VAL A 255 7.11 -11.37 9.54
N SER A 256 8.06 -12.22 9.93
CA SER A 256 8.49 -12.43 11.31
C SER A 256 9.02 -11.14 11.94
N PHE A 257 9.89 -10.43 11.22
CA PHE A 257 10.49 -9.16 11.65
C PHE A 257 10.66 -8.19 10.47
N LEU A 258 9.78 -7.19 10.40
CA LEU A 258 9.86 -5.99 9.56
C LEU A 258 10.49 -4.82 10.33
N PRO A 259 11.65 -4.28 9.91
CA PRO A 259 12.28 -3.15 10.59
C PRO A 259 11.33 -1.94 10.77
N PRO A 260 11.41 -1.21 11.90
CA PRO A 260 10.51 -0.09 12.21
C PRO A 260 10.46 0.99 11.11
N ILE A 261 11.63 1.34 10.56
CA ILE A 261 11.76 2.32 9.46
C ILE A 261 11.00 1.90 8.19
N VAL A 262 11.03 0.60 7.85
CA VAL A 262 10.30 0.06 6.69
C VAL A 262 8.80 0.13 6.94
N ALA A 263 8.38 -0.24 8.15
CA ALA A 263 6.97 -0.19 8.56
C ALA A 263 6.44 1.26 8.55
N ALA A 264 7.23 2.24 9.00
CA ALA A 264 6.84 3.65 9.00
C ALA A 264 6.83 4.25 7.58
N TRP A 265 7.85 3.96 6.77
CA TRP A 265 7.92 4.45 5.39
C TRP A 265 6.75 3.97 4.56
N THR A 266 6.45 2.67 4.61
CA THR A 266 5.36 2.08 3.82
C THR A 266 3.97 2.51 4.30
N GLN A 267 3.84 2.92 5.57
CA GLN A 267 2.58 3.46 6.10
C GLN A 267 2.16 4.77 5.40
N ASN A 268 3.11 5.57 4.89
CA ASN A 268 2.82 6.79 4.12
C ASN A 268 2.02 6.53 2.83
N PHE A 269 1.96 5.29 2.36
CA PHE A 269 1.33 4.96 1.08
C PHE A 269 -0.01 4.23 1.24
N GLN A 270 -0.49 4.01 2.46
CA GLN A 270 -1.74 3.29 2.73
C GLN A 270 -2.98 4.01 2.17
N TRP A 271 -2.92 5.34 1.99
CA TRP A 271 -3.97 6.10 1.31
C TRP A 271 -4.23 5.62 -0.13
N SER A 272 -3.21 5.06 -0.80
CA SER A 272 -3.35 4.55 -2.16
C SER A 272 -4.18 3.27 -2.23
N MET A 273 -4.36 2.61 -1.07
CA MET A 273 -5.21 1.43 -0.85
C MET A 273 -6.54 1.82 -0.16
N GLY A 274 -6.94 3.08 -0.20
CA GLY A 274 -8.19 3.53 0.43
C GLY A 274 -8.20 3.46 1.97
N ILE A 275 -7.06 3.16 2.62
CA ILE A 275 -6.97 3.04 4.08
C ILE A 275 -6.70 4.41 4.67
N ILE A 276 -7.79 5.16 4.94
CA ILE A 276 -7.75 6.50 5.52
C ILE A 276 -8.69 6.53 6.72
N LYS A 277 -8.15 6.88 7.90
CA LYS A 277 -8.95 6.98 9.12
C LYS A 277 -9.81 8.24 9.09
N ILE A 278 -11.12 8.08 9.20
CA ILE A 278 -12.09 9.15 9.44
C ILE A 278 -12.96 8.74 10.64
N ASP A 279 -12.90 9.49 11.74
CA ASP A 279 -13.50 9.07 13.02
C ASP A 279 -15.03 8.84 12.94
N PHE A 280 -15.74 9.64 12.15
CA PHE A 280 -17.17 9.40 11.91
C PHE A 280 -17.42 8.06 11.20
N MET A 281 -16.63 7.73 10.18
CA MET A 281 -16.75 6.45 9.46
C MET A 281 -16.43 5.28 10.37
N GLN A 282 -15.41 5.40 11.23
CA GLN A 282 -15.06 4.33 12.17
C GLN A 282 -16.22 4.02 13.14
N ARG A 283 -16.86 5.05 13.71
CA ARG A 283 -18.05 4.86 14.55
C ARG A 283 -19.23 4.24 13.80
N LEU A 284 -19.40 4.60 12.53
CA LEU A 284 -20.43 4.02 11.66
C LEU A 284 -20.15 2.54 11.38
N PHE A 285 -18.88 2.17 11.19
CA PHE A 285 -18.48 0.77 10.98
C PHE A 285 -18.63 -0.06 12.25
N ASP A 286 -18.27 0.46 13.41
CA ASP A 286 -18.51 -0.21 14.70
C ASP A 286 -20.00 -0.51 14.89
N TRP A 287 -20.86 0.48 14.62
CA TRP A 287 -22.31 0.30 14.63
C TRP A 287 -22.76 -0.75 13.62
N TYR A 288 -22.24 -0.71 12.39
CA TYR A 288 -22.61 -1.64 11.33
C TYR A 288 -22.25 -3.08 11.69
N ILE A 289 -21.05 -3.32 12.21
CA ILE A 289 -20.58 -4.64 12.63
C ILE A 289 -21.45 -5.17 13.78
N LEU A 290 -21.74 -4.34 14.78
CA LEU A 290 -22.62 -4.71 15.90
C LEU A 290 -24.03 -5.04 15.42
N ALA A 291 -24.60 -4.23 14.53
CA ALA A 291 -25.94 -4.44 13.98
C ALA A 291 -26.05 -5.71 13.13
N THR A 292 -24.93 -6.21 12.61
CA THR A 292 -24.87 -7.36 11.69
C THR A 292 -24.33 -8.62 12.35
N SER A 293 -24.46 -8.73 13.68
CA SER A 293 -24.05 -9.87 14.51
C SER A 293 -22.54 -10.13 14.56
N GLY A 294 -21.72 -9.13 14.26
CA GLY A 294 -20.27 -9.15 14.49
C GLY A 294 -19.88 -8.56 15.84
N PHE A 295 -18.60 -8.75 16.22
CA PHE A 295 -18.02 -8.14 17.42
C PHE A 295 -16.87 -7.22 17.01
N PRO A 296 -16.96 -5.90 17.24
CA PRO A 296 -15.89 -4.98 16.89
C PRO A 296 -14.65 -5.24 17.78
N THR A 297 -13.47 -5.15 17.17
CA THR A 297 -12.22 -5.19 17.94
C THR A 297 -12.00 -3.87 18.65
N VAL A 298 -11.52 -3.89 19.89
CA VAL A 298 -11.32 -2.69 20.74
C VAL A 298 -9.86 -2.53 21.18
N VAL A 299 -8.92 -2.90 20.32
CA VAL A 299 -7.49 -2.95 20.65
C VAL A 299 -6.85 -1.57 20.55
N TYR A 300 -7.20 -0.80 19.51
CA TYR A 300 -6.62 0.53 19.31
C TYR A 300 -7.16 1.55 20.31
N HIS A 301 -8.44 1.46 20.68
CA HIS A 301 -9.02 2.33 21.71
C HIS A 301 -8.38 2.11 23.08
N ASN A 302 -8.12 0.85 23.45
CA ASN A 302 -7.54 0.46 24.74
C ASN A 302 -6.00 0.34 24.72
N ARG A 303 -5.32 0.99 23.76
CA ARG A 303 -3.86 0.91 23.60
C ARG A 303 -3.06 1.35 24.83
N GLU A 304 -3.65 2.15 25.72
CA GLU A 304 -2.99 2.66 26.93
C GLU A 304 -2.96 1.63 28.06
N VAL A 305 -3.89 0.68 28.06
CA VAL A 305 -4.01 -0.37 29.09
C VAL A 305 -3.59 -1.76 28.57
N LEU A 306 -3.32 -1.87 27.26
CA LEU A 306 -2.93 -3.12 26.62
C LEU A 306 -1.43 -3.15 26.34
N SER A 307 -0.78 -4.26 26.70
CA SER A 307 0.61 -4.54 26.30
C SER A 307 0.64 -4.99 24.83
N ILE A 308 0.77 -4.01 23.93
CA ILE A 308 0.74 -4.22 22.47
C ILE A 308 2.15 -4.16 21.89
N SER A 309 2.66 -5.30 21.47
CA SER A 309 3.86 -5.35 20.66
C SER A 309 3.50 -5.26 19.19
N VAL A 310 3.90 -4.14 18.56
CA VAL A 310 3.71 -3.92 17.12
C VAL A 310 4.57 -4.88 16.28
N GLN A 311 5.39 -5.73 16.93
CA GLN A 311 6.15 -6.82 16.34
C GLN A 311 6.99 -7.57 17.39
N LYS A 312 6.93 -8.91 17.38
CA LYS A 312 7.87 -9.75 18.14
C LYS A 312 9.08 -10.12 17.29
N ARG A 313 10.29 -9.81 17.77
CA ARG A 313 11.54 -10.34 17.22
C ARG A 313 11.77 -11.75 17.73
N GLU A 314 12.10 -12.66 16.81
CA GLU A 314 12.69 -13.93 17.21
C GLU A 314 14.14 -13.64 17.56
N LEU A 315 14.51 -13.76 18.84
CA LEU A 315 15.90 -13.70 19.24
C LEU A 315 16.56 -14.98 18.70
N ASP A 316 17.65 -14.83 17.95
CA ASP A 316 18.41 -16.00 17.52
C ASP A 316 18.94 -16.70 18.76
N ASN A 317 18.50 -17.94 18.96
CA ASN A 317 18.94 -18.74 20.08
C ASN A 317 20.47 -18.81 20.12
N LYS A 318 21.23 -18.62 19.02
CA LYS A 318 22.70 -18.61 19.03
C LYS A 318 23.35 -17.57 19.96
N ALA A 319 22.72 -16.43 20.22
CA ALA A 319 23.22 -15.48 21.22
C ALA A 319 23.05 -16.01 22.67
N ILE A 320 22.15 -16.98 22.86
CA ILE A 320 21.85 -17.67 24.13
C ILE A 320 22.42 -19.11 24.15
N SER A 321 22.79 -19.68 23.00
CA SER A 321 23.20 -21.09 22.80
C SER A 321 24.62 -21.18 22.28
N ALA A 322 25.57 -20.73 23.10
CA ALA A 322 26.93 -21.28 23.05
C ALA A 322 27.00 -22.71 23.63
N SER A 323 25.89 -23.32 24.08
CA SER A 323 25.87 -24.72 24.53
C SER A 323 24.49 -25.38 24.41
N SER A 324 24.23 -26.08 23.32
CA SER A 324 23.49 -27.35 23.33
C SER A 324 23.35 -27.91 21.92
N ASN A 325 24.07 -29.00 21.66
CA ASN A 325 23.77 -29.93 20.59
C ASN A 325 22.46 -30.63 20.96
N LEU A 326 21.33 -30.14 20.46
CA LEU A 326 20.12 -30.95 20.34
C LEU A 326 19.51 -30.75 18.97
N ASN A 327 19.71 -31.75 18.12
CA ASN A 327 18.98 -31.93 16.88
C ASN A 327 17.50 -32.13 17.24
N GLY A 328 16.64 -31.26 16.74
CA GLY A 328 15.21 -31.55 16.68
C GLY A 328 14.30 -30.35 16.96
N ILE A 329 13.48 -30.07 15.95
CA ILE A 329 12.16 -29.42 16.04
C ILE A 329 12.17 -27.88 15.94
N GLU A 330 11.83 -27.44 14.72
CA GLU A 330 11.25 -26.15 14.40
C GLU A 330 10.20 -25.74 15.44
N SER A 331 10.52 -24.78 16.32
CA SER A 331 9.51 -24.20 17.21
C SER A 331 9.09 -22.81 16.74
N SER A 332 8.35 -22.77 15.63
CA SER A 332 7.27 -21.78 15.45
C SER A 332 5.96 -22.24 16.11
N GLN A 333 6.01 -23.28 16.96
CA GLN A 333 4.90 -23.73 17.79
C GLN A 333 4.73 -22.76 18.96
N LYS A 334 3.81 -21.82 18.75
CA LYS A 334 3.16 -20.87 19.66
C LYS A 334 3.40 -21.12 21.17
N ASP A 335 4.09 -20.20 21.83
CA ASP A 335 3.90 -19.93 23.26
C ASP A 335 2.51 -19.28 23.46
N GLU A 336 1.45 -20.05 23.25
CA GLU A 336 0.04 -19.62 23.39
C GLU A 336 -0.31 -19.16 24.80
N LEU A 337 0.58 -19.41 25.77
CA LEU A 337 0.44 -19.08 27.18
C LEU A 337 0.80 -17.62 27.50
N LEU A 338 1.76 -17.01 26.79
CA LEU A 338 2.27 -15.65 27.05
C LEU A 338 1.97 -14.64 25.94
N TYR A 339 1.72 -15.11 24.72
CA TYR A 339 1.45 -14.25 23.57
C TYR A 339 0.16 -14.64 22.89
N THR A 340 -0.54 -13.64 22.40
CA THR A 340 -1.65 -13.84 21.49
C THR A 340 -1.48 -12.97 20.25
N SER A 341 -1.96 -13.49 19.12
CA SER A 341 -2.17 -12.67 17.90
C SER A 341 -3.66 -12.53 17.60
N ASN A 342 -4.53 -13.02 18.49
CA ASN A 342 -5.97 -12.99 18.33
C ASN A 342 -6.53 -11.71 18.97
N LEU A 343 -7.05 -10.80 18.15
CA LEU A 343 -7.64 -9.54 18.60
C LEU A 343 -9.11 -9.70 19.04
N LYS A 344 -9.73 -10.86 18.85
CA LYS A 344 -11.15 -11.09 19.17
C LYS A 344 -11.39 -11.63 20.57
N ASN A 345 -10.40 -12.31 21.17
CA ASN A 345 -10.57 -12.89 22.51
C ASN A 345 -10.05 -11.93 23.59
N SER A 346 -10.97 -11.22 24.23
CA SER A 346 -10.66 -10.24 25.29
C SER A 346 -9.88 -10.82 26.45
N LYS A 347 -10.19 -12.05 26.86
CA LYS A 347 -9.48 -12.73 27.96
C LYS A 347 -8.01 -12.98 27.61
N ASP A 348 -7.72 -13.31 26.36
CA ASP A 348 -6.36 -13.59 25.92
C ASP A 348 -5.52 -12.33 25.83
N TYR A 349 -5.99 -11.26 25.16
CA TYR A 349 -5.14 -10.08 24.98
C TYR A 349 -5.07 -9.16 26.21
N LEU A 350 -5.91 -9.37 27.23
CA LEU A 350 -5.78 -8.72 28.53
C LEU A 350 -4.74 -9.43 29.42
N SER A 351 -4.59 -10.75 29.29
CA SER A 351 -3.66 -11.54 30.11
C SER A 351 -2.32 -11.82 29.43
N LYS A 352 -2.24 -11.63 28.11
CA LYS A 352 -1.08 -11.97 27.27
C LYS A 352 -0.67 -10.78 26.43
N ILE A 353 0.60 -10.77 26.03
CA ILE A 353 1.14 -9.74 25.16
C ILE A 353 0.59 -9.92 23.74
N LEU A 354 -0.03 -8.87 23.20
CA LEU A 354 -0.61 -8.90 21.86
C LEU A 354 0.47 -8.59 20.81
N VAL A 355 0.75 -9.54 19.93
CA VAL A 355 1.74 -9.38 18.85
C VAL A 355 1.04 -9.14 17.52
N LEU A 356 1.30 -7.97 16.92
CA LEU A 356 0.71 -7.56 15.65
C LEU A 356 1.70 -7.77 14.49
N ARG A 357 1.25 -8.42 13.41
CA ARG A 357 2.02 -8.67 12.18
C ARG A 357 1.14 -8.45 10.94
N GLY A 358 1.76 -8.25 9.78
CA GLY A 358 1.08 -8.12 8.49
C GLY A 358 -0.03 -7.06 8.49
N ILE A 359 -1.22 -7.43 8.01
CA ILE A 359 -2.40 -6.54 7.93
C ILE A 359 -2.79 -6.00 9.32
N LYS A 360 -2.71 -6.81 10.37
CA LYS A 360 -3.05 -6.39 11.75
C LYS A 360 -2.18 -5.23 12.23
N ARG A 361 -0.89 -5.26 11.88
CA ARG A 361 0.06 -4.18 12.17
C ARG A 361 -0.30 -2.91 11.39
N VAL A 362 -0.62 -3.05 10.10
CA VAL A 362 -0.98 -1.92 9.24
C VAL A 362 -2.25 -1.22 9.74
N SER A 363 -3.26 -1.99 10.15
CA SER A 363 -4.49 -1.48 10.77
C SER A 363 -4.20 -0.68 12.04
N TYR A 364 -3.43 -1.26 12.96
CA TYR A 364 -3.06 -0.60 14.21
C TYR A 364 -2.27 0.69 13.98
N LYS A 365 -1.29 0.68 13.06
CA LYS A 365 -0.54 1.89 12.68
C LYS A 365 -1.38 2.95 11.97
N ALA A 366 -2.44 2.54 11.27
CA ALA A 366 -3.41 3.46 10.67
C ALA A 366 -4.39 4.05 11.70
N GLY A 367 -4.39 3.53 12.93
CA GLY A 367 -5.35 3.90 13.97
C GLY A 367 -6.78 3.44 13.66
N ILE A 368 -6.90 2.33 12.94
CA ILE A 368 -8.16 1.72 12.53
C ILE A 368 -8.27 0.38 13.27
N GLU A 369 -9.42 0.13 13.90
CA GLU A 369 -9.71 -1.17 14.51
C GLU A 369 -9.75 -2.25 13.44
N LEU A 370 -9.27 -3.45 13.76
CA LEU A 370 -9.09 -4.52 12.77
C LEU A 370 -10.41 -4.88 12.08
N SER A 371 -11.50 -4.91 12.84
CA SER A 371 -12.84 -5.20 12.34
C SER A 371 -13.34 -4.19 11.31
N ASN A 372 -12.85 -2.95 11.36
CA ASN A 372 -13.25 -1.87 10.46
C ASN A 372 -12.36 -1.75 9.23
N PHE A 373 -11.29 -2.55 9.16
CA PHE A 373 -10.25 -2.42 8.15
C PHE A 373 -10.79 -2.67 6.73
N PHE A 374 -11.53 -3.77 6.54
CA PHE A 374 -12.18 -4.09 5.26
C PHE A 374 -13.21 -3.01 4.86
N LEU A 375 -14.11 -2.65 5.79
CA LEU A 375 -15.17 -1.66 5.55
C LEU A 375 -14.63 -0.28 5.18
N THR A 376 -13.47 0.11 5.76
CA THR A 376 -12.80 1.37 5.41
C THR A 376 -12.38 1.37 3.94
N GLY A 377 -11.62 0.37 3.49
CA GLY A 377 -11.20 0.28 2.08
C GLY A 377 -12.39 0.16 1.13
N PHE A 378 -13.37 -0.69 1.46
CA PHE A 378 -14.60 -0.85 0.68
C PHE A 378 -15.39 0.46 0.53
N SER A 379 -15.51 1.24 1.60
CA SER A 379 -16.22 2.53 1.55
C SER A 379 -15.49 3.55 0.70
N PHE A 380 -14.16 3.63 0.78
CA PHE A 380 -13.37 4.52 -0.07
C PHE A 380 -13.45 4.12 -1.56
N PHE A 381 -13.51 2.83 -1.85
CA PHE A 381 -13.79 2.32 -3.20
C PHE A 381 -15.14 2.84 -3.73
N ILE A 382 -16.22 2.74 -2.94
CA ILE A 382 -17.54 3.27 -3.34
C ILE A 382 -17.49 4.79 -3.52
N VAL A 383 -16.90 5.52 -2.57
CA VAL A 383 -16.77 6.97 -2.63
C VAL A 383 -16.03 7.39 -3.90
N PHE A 384 -14.95 6.71 -4.26
CA PHE A 384 -14.19 7.03 -5.46
C PHE A 384 -14.99 6.79 -6.75
N ILE A 385 -15.75 5.69 -6.83
CA ILE A 385 -16.68 5.45 -7.96
C ILE A 385 -17.73 6.56 -8.04
N LEU A 386 -18.34 6.92 -6.91
CA LEU A 386 -19.36 7.97 -6.86
C LEU A 386 -18.80 9.32 -7.30
N VAL A 387 -17.60 9.69 -6.85
CA VAL A 387 -16.91 10.92 -7.26
C VAL A 387 -16.69 10.97 -8.77
N VAL A 388 -16.27 9.85 -9.38
CA VAL A 388 -16.10 9.76 -10.84
C VAL A 388 -17.44 9.91 -11.56
N VAL A 389 -18.49 9.20 -11.12
CA VAL A 389 -19.83 9.30 -11.75
C VAL A 389 -20.39 10.72 -11.64
N ILE A 390 -20.32 11.32 -10.45
CA ILE A 390 -20.73 12.70 -10.21
C ILE A 390 -19.92 13.65 -11.09
N GLY A 391 -18.60 13.46 -11.19
CA GLY A 391 -17.72 14.26 -12.06
C GLY A 391 -18.14 14.21 -13.54
N PHE A 392 -18.56 13.05 -14.05
CA PHE A 392 -19.09 12.95 -15.41
C PHE A 392 -20.45 13.63 -15.57
N ILE A 393 -21.34 13.52 -14.57
CA ILE A 393 -22.67 14.14 -14.60
C ILE A 393 -22.55 15.68 -14.52
N THR A 394 -21.71 16.20 -13.64
CA THR A 394 -21.45 17.64 -13.52
C THR A 394 -20.85 18.16 -14.80
N PHE A 395 -19.83 17.49 -15.35
CA PHE A 395 -19.21 17.88 -16.61
C PHE A 395 -20.21 17.89 -17.79
N LYS A 396 -21.05 16.85 -17.90
CA LYS A 396 -22.14 16.80 -18.89
C LYS A 396 -23.12 17.97 -18.74
N THR A 397 -23.45 18.33 -17.51
CA THR A 397 -24.38 19.43 -17.20
C THR A 397 -23.75 20.78 -17.53
N SER A 398 -22.46 20.98 -17.21
CA SER A 398 -21.70 22.18 -17.55
C SER A 398 -21.61 22.40 -19.06
N LEU A 399 -21.42 21.35 -19.85
CA LEU A 399 -21.41 21.48 -21.31
C LEU A 399 -22.79 21.88 -21.87
N LYS A 400 -23.89 21.29 -21.37
CA LYS A 400 -25.26 21.73 -21.73
C LYS A 400 -25.53 23.19 -21.40
N LEU A 401 -24.93 23.68 -20.31
CA LEU A 401 -25.02 25.09 -19.91
C LEU A 401 -24.23 25.99 -20.88
N LEU A 402 -23.03 25.59 -21.29
CA LEU A 402 -22.22 26.30 -22.29
C LEU A 402 -22.92 26.38 -23.66
N ASP A 403 -23.64 25.32 -24.05
CA ASP A 403 -24.47 25.32 -25.26
C ASP A 403 -25.62 26.33 -25.19
N ARG A 404 -26.26 26.49 -24.02
CA ARG A 404 -27.29 27.53 -23.80
C ARG A 404 -26.71 28.94 -23.97
N PHE A 405 -25.45 29.14 -23.60
CA PHE A 405 -24.73 30.40 -23.82
C PHE A 405 -24.23 30.60 -25.26
N LYS A 406 -24.61 29.72 -26.20
CA LYS A 406 -24.21 29.75 -27.63
C LYS A 406 -22.70 29.77 -27.86
N ILE A 407 -21.92 29.24 -26.92
CA ILE A 407 -20.47 29.09 -27.08
C ILE A 407 -20.24 27.87 -27.98
N LYS A 408 -20.28 28.08 -29.30
CA LYS A 408 -19.98 27.04 -30.29
C LYS A 408 -18.53 26.60 -30.15
N SER A 409 -18.32 25.39 -29.65
CA SER A 409 -17.05 24.70 -29.73
C SER A 409 -17.32 23.30 -30.27
N THR A 410 -17.01 23.11 -31.55
CA THR A 410 -17.05 21.82 -32.26
C THR A 410 -16.28 20.72 -31.51
N LYS A 411 -15.35 21.09 -30.62
CA LYS A 411 -14.56 20.19 -29.79
C LYS A 411 -15.36 19.43 -28.73
N TYR A 412 -16.51 19.95 -28.26
CA TYR A 412 -17.28 19.31 -27.18
C TYR A 412 -18.35 18.32 -27.69
N SER A 413 -18.67 18.35 -28.99
CA SER A 413 -19.67 17.47 -29.61
C SER A 413 -19.31 15.99 -29.46
N PHE A 414 -18.02 15.65 -29.60
CA PHE A 414 -17.53 14.27 -29.43
C PHE A 414 -17.85 13.70 -28.04
N PHE A 415 -17.68 14.50 -26.99
CA PHE A 415 -18.01 14.08 -25.63
C PHE A 415 -19.52 13.92 -25.45
N HIS A 416 -20.34 14.82 -25.99
CA HIS A 416 -21.79 14.76 -25.85
C HIS A 416 -22.39 13.48 -26.43
N VAL A 417 -21.93 13.05 -27.60
CA VAL A 417 -22.42 11.83 -28.28
C VAL A 417 -21.95 10.58 -27.55
N ASN A 418 -20.68 10.53 -27.15
CA ASN A 418 -20.03 9.33 -26.60
C ASN A 418 -19.95 9.29 -25.06
N TRP A 419 -20.68 10.16 -24.34
CA TRP A 419 -20.48 10.32 -22.89
C TRP A 419 -20.68 9.02 -22.10
N SER A 420 -21.64 8.18 -22.49
CA SER A 420 -21.97 6.93 -21.80
C SER A 420 -20.84 5.90 -21.95
N THR A 421 -20.26 5.78 -23.15
CA THR A 421 -19.17 4.83 -23.42
C THR A 421 -17.87 5.30 -22.77
N LEU A 422 -17.62 6.61 -22.73
CA LEU A 422 -16.51 7.23 -22.00
C LEU A 422 -16.64 7.03 -20.47
N LEU A 423 -17.85 7.17 -19.91
CA LEU A 423 -18.09 6.89 -18.49
C LEU A 423 -17.82 5.41 -18.20
N GLN A 424 -18.35 4.50 -19.01
CA GLN A 424 -18.12 3.05 -18.86
C GLN A 424 -16.62 2.71 -18.90
N GLY A 425 -15.87 3.27 -19.87
CA GLY A 425 -14.42 3.03 -19.95
C GLY A 425 -13.65 3.61 -18.76
N THR A 426 -14.08 4.75 -18.23
CA THR A 426 -13.47 5.32 -17.02
C THR A 426 -13.77 4.47 -15.79
N LEU A 427 -14.98 3.92 -15.66
CA LEU A 427 -15.31 2.99 -14.58
C LEU A 427 -14.47 1.71 -14.65
N TYR A 428 -14.31 1.10 -15.83
CA TYR A 428 -13.43 -0.06 -15.99
C TYR A 428 -11.98 0.26 -15.60
N ARG A 429 -11.49 1.45 -15.94
CA ARG A 429 -10.16 1.92 -15.53
C ARG A 429 -10.03 2.03 -14.01
N VAL A 430 -11.01 2.65 -13.35
CA VAL A 430 -11.02 2.80 -11.89
C VAL A 430 -11.06 1.44 -11.21
N ILE A 431 -11.95 0.56 -11.64
CA ILE A 431 -12.06 -0.80 -11.11
C ILE A 431 -10.74 -1.56 -11.30
N PHE A 432 -10.07 -1.42 -12.44
CA PHE A 432 -8.77 -2.05 -12.67
C PHE A 432 -7.67 -1.52 -11.74
N ILE A 433 -7.63 -0.21 -11.46
CA ILE A 433 -6.65 0.39 -10.52
C ILE A 433 -6.90 -0.07 -9.08
N ILE A 434 -8.16 -0.12 -8.65
CA ILE A 434 -8.52 -0.50 -7.28
C ILE A 434 -8.58 -2.03 -7.10
N TYR A 435 -8.49 -2.79 -8.18
CA TYR A 435 -8.68 -4.25 -8.14
C TYR A 435 -7.74 -4.95 -7.14
N SER A 436 -6.45 -4.60 -7.11
CA SER A 436 -5.50 -5.21 -6.18
C SER A 436 -5.82 -4.92 -4.71
N GLU A 437 -6.38 -3.74 -4.43
CA GLU A 437 -6.83 -3.37 -3.09
C GLU A 437 -8.06 -4.18 -2.68
N ILE A 438 -9.14 -4.08 -3.45
CA ILE A 438 -10.42 -4.65 -3.05
C ILE A 438 -10.37 -6.18 -3.04
N SER A 439 -9.63 -6.80 -3.97
CA SER A 439 -9.45 -8.25 -3.97
C SER A 439 -8.66 -8.73 -2.76
N LEU A 440 -7.59 -8.02 -2.37
CA LEU A 440 -6.80 -8.35 -1.19
C LEU A 440 -7.62 -8.21 0.09
N LEU A 441 -8.31 -7.08 0.27
CA LEU A 441 -9.13 -6.82 1.46
C LEU A 441 -10.30 -7.80 1.57
N SER A 442 -10.93 -8.15 0.45
CA SER A 442 -12.02 -9.15 0.44
C SER A 442 -11.50 -10.54 0.83
N LEU A 443 -10.35 -10.95 0.28
CA LEU A 443 -9.73 -12.24 0.62
C LEU A 443 -9.25 -12.27 2.09
N TRP A 444 -8.81 -11.14 2.62
CA TRP A 444 -8.53 -11.00 4.05
C TRP A 444 -9.79 -11.18 4.91
N GLU A 445 -10.91 -10.55 4.53
CA GLU A 445 -12.18 -10.68 5.25
C GLU A 445 -12.69 -12.13 5.27
N PHE A 446 -12.45 -12.91 4.22
CA PHE A 446 -12.77 -14.35 4.20
C PHE A 446 -12.05 -15.12 5.32
N THR A 447 -10.87 -14.66 5.73
CA THR A 447 -10.09 -15.26 6.82
C THR A 447 -10.50 -14.74 8.19
N GLN A 448 -10.83 -13.45 8.33
CA GLN A 448 -11.17 -12.85 9.62
C GLN A 448 -12.61 -13.15 10.04
N LYS A 449 -13.57 -13.03 9.12
CA LYS A 449 -15.02 -13.17 9.38
C LYS A 449 -15.45 -12.26 10.54
N ASP A 450 -15.35 -10.95 10.35
CA ASP A 450 -15.63 -9.95 11.39
C ASP A 450 -17.13 -9.76 11.63
N SER A 451 -17.93 -9.85 10.56
CA SER A 451 -19.40 -9.88 10.61
C SER A 451 -19.97 -10.73 9.46
N ALA A 452 -21.18 -11.26 9.63
CA ALA A 452 -21.90 -11.94 8.56
C ALA A 452 -22.15 -11.01 7.35
N ALA A 453 -22.48 -9.74 7.59
CA ALA A 453 -22.74 -8.80 6.50
C ALA A 453 -21.46 -8.35 5.80
N ALA A 454 -20.39 -8.04 6.56
CA ALA A 454 -19.08 -7.70 6.00
C ALA A 454 -18.52 -8.85 5.13
N LEU A 455 -18.71 -10.10 5.56
CA LEU A 455 -18.33 -11.28 4.77
C LEU A 455 -19.12 -11.38 3.46
N VAL A 456 -20.44 -11.16 3.49
CA VAL A 456 -21.27 -11.18 2.28
C VAL A 456 -20.88 -10.05 1.32
N GLU A 457 -20.63 -8.85 1.84
CA GLU A 457 -20.12 -7.72 1.05
C GLU A 457 -18.77 -8.04 0.40
N ALA A 458 -17.82 -8.61 1.14
CA ALA A 458 -16.54 -9.04 0.61
C ALA A 458 -16.70 -10.07 -0.52
N ILE A 459 -17.60 -11.05 -0.35
CA ILE A 459 -17.85 -12.08 -1.38
C ILE A 459 -18.44 -11.45 -2.64
N ILE A 460 -19.49 -10.63 -2.49
CA ILE A 460 -20.18 -9.99 -3.61
C ILE A 460 -19.24 -9.07 -4.38
N VAL A 461 -18.48 -8.22 -3.67
CA VAL A 461 -17.59 -7.24 -4.30
C VAL A 461 -16.42 -7.92 -4.98
N PHE A 462 -15.85 -8.97 -4.37
CA PHE A 462 -14.82 -9.79 -5.00
C PHE A 462 -15.33 -10.43 -6.29
N ILE A 463 -16.45 -11.16 -6.23
CA ILE A 463 -17.01 -11.83 -7.42
C ILE A 463 -17.38 -10.80 -8.50
N LEU A 464 -18.03 -9.70 -8.13
CA LEU A 464 -18.46 -8.66 -9.06
C LEU A 464 -17.26 -8.02 -9.77
N THR A 465 -16.24 -7.58 -9.04
CA THR A 465 -15.08 -6.91 -9.63
C THR A 465 -14.24 -7.87 -10.48
N THR A 466 -14.02 -9.09 -10.01
CA THR A 466 -13.33 -10.15 -10.78
C THR A 466 -14.12 -10.53 -12.04
N ALA A 467 -15.44 -10.69 -11.96
CA ALA A 467 -16.29 -11.02 -13.11
C ALA A 467 -16.33 -9.89 -14.14
N LEU A 468 -16.46 -8.63 -13.71
CA LEU A 468 -16.44 -7.46 -14.60
C LEU A 468 -15.13 -7.37 -15.39
N LEU A 469 -13.98 -7.44 -14.71
CA LEU A 469 -12.68 -7.36 -15.38
C LEU A 469 -12.39 -8.58 -16.26
N SER A 470 -12.74 -9.79 -15.80
CA SER A 470 -12.61 -11.00 -16.61
C SER A 470 -13.48 -10.93 -17.86
N SER A 471 -14.73 -10.45 -17.74
CA SER A 471 -15.63 -10.28 -18.87
C SER A 471 -15.11 -9.26 -19.89
N ALA A 472 -14.51 -8.16 -19.42
CA ALA A 472 -13.88 -7.16 -20.27
C ALA A 472 -12.68 -7.76 -21.03
N GLY A 473 -11.81 -8.49 -20.33
CA GLY A 473 -10.67 -9.18 -20.93
C GLY A 473 -11.08 -10.20 -21.99
N ILE A 474 -12.09 -11.02 -21.72
CA ILE A 474 -12.64 -12.00 -22.68
C ILE A 474 -13.24 -11.30 -23.91
N ARG A 475 -13.97 -10.19 -23.73
CA ARG A 475 -14.53 -9.43 -24.86
C ARG A 475 -13.43 -8.85 -25.75
N ILE A 476 -12.40 -8.26 -25.15
CA ILE A 476 -11.22 -7.74 -25.88
C ILE A 476 -10.52 -8.87 -26.64
N TRP A 477 -10.27 -10.00 -25.99
CA TRP A 477 -9.64 -11.16 -26.63
C TRP A 477 -10.46 -11.72 -27.80
N ARG A 478 -11.78 -11.89 -27.63
CA ARG A 478 -12.68 -12.33 -28.70
C ARG A 478 -12.69 -11.35 -29.87
N GLN A 479 -12.72 -10.05 -29.60
CA GLN A 479 -12.70 -9.01 -30.63
C GLN A 479 -11.39 -9.05 -31.44
N MET A 480 -10.26 -9.28 -30.76
CA MET A 480 -8.94 -9.42 -31.38
C MET A 480 -8.87 -10.65 -32.29
N LEU A 481 -9.39 -11.79 -31.84
CA LEU A 481 -9.45 -13.01 -32.66
C LEU A 481 -10.33 -12.82 -33.89
N LYS A 482 -11.48 -12.15 -33.76
CA LYS A 482 -12.35 -11.78 -34.89
C LYS A 482 -11.61 -10.86 -35.87
N SER A 483 -10.94 -9.82 -35.38
CA SER A 483 -10.15 -8.90 -36.23
C SER A 483 -9.13 -9.66 -37.08
N LYS A 484 -8.39 -10.58 -36.46
CA LYS A 484 -7.38 -11.39 -37.15
C LYS A 484 -8.00 -12.31 -38.21
N LYS A 485 -9.15 -12.91 -37.91
CA LYS A 485 -9.83 -13.84 -38.83
C LYS A 485 -10.38 -13.15 -40.08
N PHE A 486 -11.00 -11.97 -39.91
CA PHE A 486 -11.69 -11.29 -41.01
C PHE A 486 -10.80 -10.32 -41.80
N PHE A 487 -9.86 -9.64 -41.14
CA PHE A 487 -9.07 -8.57 -41.75
C PHE A 487 -7.57 -8.88 -41.83
N GLY A 488 -7.14 -10.08 -41.41
CA GLY A 488 -5.72 -10.48 -41.30
C GLY A 488 -4.93 -9.75 -40.22
N HIS A 489 -5.37 -8.55 -39.82
CA HIS A 489 -4.73 -7.69 -38.83
C HIS A 489 -5.49 -7.66 -37.50
N GLN A 490 -4.75 -7.78 -36.39
CA GLN A 490 -5.33 -7.80 -35.03
C GLN A 490 -5.86 -6.43 -34.56
N SER A 491 -5.41 -5.33 -35.17
CA SER A 491 -5.73 -3.97 -34.73
C SER A 491 -7.01 -3.38 -35.31
N TYR A 492 -7.47 -3.85 -36.47
CA TYR A 492 -8.51 -3.18 -37.26
C TYR A 492 -9.81 -3.02 -36.48
N LEU A 493 -10.36 -4.10 -35.96
CA LEU A 493 -11.64 -4.07 -35.25
C LEU A 493 -11.53 -3.51 -33.82
N LEU A 494 -10.33 -3.56 -33.23
CA LEU A 494 -10.08 -3.00 -31.89
C LEU A 494 -10.06 -1.47 -31.94
N PHE A 495 -9.31 -0.90 -32.88
CA PHE A 495 -9.11 0.56 -32.97
C PHE A 495 -10.05 1.25 -33.96
N GLY A 496 -10.65 0.52 -34.90
CA GLY A 496 -11.58 1.07 -35.90
C GLY A 496 -12.99 1.29 -35.37
N ASN A 497 -13.44 0.52 -34.37
CA ASN A 497 -14.73 0.76 -33.73
C ASN A 497 -14.58 1.76 -32.58
N THR A 498 -15.07 2.98 -32.78
CA THR A 498 -14.97 4.10 -31.84
C THR A 498 -15.70 3.84 -30.52
N GLU A 499 -16.85 3.15 -30.55
CA GLU A 499 -17.62 2.79 -29.35
C GLU A 499 -16.84 1.78 -28.49
N PHE A 500 -16.30 0.76 -29.13
CA PHE A 500 -15.48 -0.27 -28.48
C PHE A 500 -14.18 0.32 -27.92
N LEU A 501 -13.53 1.21 -28.66
CA LEU A 501 -12.32 1.90 -28.25
C LEU A 501 -12.57 2.85 -27.07
N ASN A 502 -13.66 3.62 -27.07
CA ASN A 502 -14.00 4.49 -25.94
C ASN A 502 -14.28 3.70 -24.65
N LYS A 503 -14.93 2.53 -24.78
CA LYS A 503 -15.31 1.69 -23.65
C LYS A 503 -14.16 0.83 -23.09
N PHE A 504 -13.38 0.18 -23.95
CA PHE A 504 -12.35 -0.78 -23.52
C PHE A 504 -10.93 -0.32 -23.85
N GLY A 505 -10.78 0.70 -24.70
CA GLY A 505 -9.49 1.15 -25.23
C GLY A 505 -8.46 1.41 -24.16
N PHE A 506 -8.83 2.04 -23.04
CA PHE A 506 -7.88 2.31 -21.97
C PHE A 506 -7.18 1.06 -21.43
N LEU A 507 -7.90 -0.06 -21.31
CA LEU A 507 -7.35 -1.30 -20.74
C LEU A 507 -6.25 -1.90 -21.62
N TYR A 508 -6.32 -1.72 -22.96
CA TYR A 508 -5.41 -2.37 -23.89
C TYR A 508 -4.57 -1.43 -24.76
N SER A 509 -4.88 -0.13 -24.81
CA SER A 509 -4.21 0.85 -25.68
C SER A 509 -2.73 1.03 -25.33
N GLN A 510 -2.37 0.81 -24.07
CA GLN A 510 -1.00 0.83 -23.57
C GLN A 510 -0.12 -0.31 -24.13
N PHE A 511 -0.73 -1.36 -24.66
CA PHE A 511 -0.04 -2.52 -25.23
C PHE A 511 0.09 -2.43 -26.75
N LYS A 512 1.03 -3.22 -27.29
CA LYS A 512 1.09 -3.49 -28.73
C LYS A 512 -0.18 -4.23 -29.16
N SER A 513 -0.67 -3.92 -30.35
CA SER A 513 -1.87 -4.53 -30.95
C SER A 513 -1.77 -6.05 -31.02
N THR A 514 -0.55 -6.57 -31.23
CA THR A 514 -0.24 -7.99 -31.25
C THR A 514 -0.14 -8.65 -29.88
N LYS A 515 -0.03 -7.85 -28.81
CA LYS A 515 0.23 -8.29 -27.42
C LYS A 515 -0.86 -7.86 -26.43
N VAL A 516 -2.07 -7.63 -26.92
CA VAL A 516 -3.23 -7.22 -26.09
C VAL A 516 -3.57 -8.22 -24.98
N TRP A 517 -3.25 -9.50 -25.17
CA TRP A 517 -3.40 -10.54 -24.15
C TRP A 517 -2.60 -10.33 -22.88
N TRP A 518 -1.60 -9.46 -22.91
CA TRP A 518 -0.86 -9.05 -21.72
C TRP A 518 -1.78 -8.50 -20.62
N LEU A 519 -2.90 -7.88 -20.97
CA LEU A 519 -3.92 -7.43 -20.01
C LEU A 519 -4.37 -8.57 -19.07
N MET A 520 -4.62 -9.77 -19.62
CA MET A 520 -5.06 -10.93 -18.83
C MET A 520 -3.97 -11.40 -17.86
N ILE A 521 -2.70 -11.25 -18.24
CA ILE A 521 -1.57 -11.64 -17.40
C ILE A 521 -1.35 -10.64 -16.29
N THR A 522 -1.45 -9.34 -16.57
CA THR A 522 -1.40 -8.31 -15.53
C THR A 522 -2.53 -8.51 -14.53
N PHE A 523 -3.73 -8.84 -15.01
CA PHE A 523 -4.87 -9.16 -14.14
C PHE A 523 -4.62 -10.42 -13.29
N ALA A 524 -4.12 -11.51 -13.89
CA ALA A 524 -3.77 -12.73 -13.16
C ALA A 524 -2.68 -12.48 -12.10
N TYR A 525 -1.66 -11.69 -12.44
CA TYR A 525 -0.61 -11.26 -11.52
C TYR A 525 -1.17 -10.51 -10.31
N MET A 526 -2.07 -9.54 -10.54
CA MET A 526 -2.74 -8.81 -9.46
C MET A 526 -3.53 -9.76 -8.56
N LEU A 527 -4.30 -10.68 -9.15
CA LEU A 527 -5.11 -11.65 -8.40
C LEU A 527 -4.26 -12.62 -7.58
N ILE A 528 -3.22 -13.23 -8.17
CA ILE A 528 -2.31 -14.16 -7.48
C ILE A 528 -1.67 -13.46 -6.27
N ARG A 529 -1.22 -12.22 -6.46
CA ARG A 529 -0.63 -11.42 -5.38
C ARG A 529 -1.63 -11.14 -4.27
N SER A 530 -2.86 -10.74 -4.60
CA SER A 530 -3.93 -10.53 -3.62
C SER A 530 -4.27 -11.79 -2.83
N VAL A 531 -4.25 -12.97 -3.47
CA VAL A 531 -4.44 -14.26 -2.80
C VAL A 531 -3.31 -14.56 -1.83
N LEU A 532 -2.05 -14.41 -2.26
CA LEU A 532 -0.89 -14.64 -1.39
C LEU A 532 -0.88 -13.69 -0.19
N VAL A 533 -1.16 -12.40 -0.39
CA VAL A 533 -1.13 -11.43 0.71
C VAL A 533 -2.38 -11.54 1.59
N GLY A 534 -3.58 -11.66 1.03
CA GLY A 534 -4.83 -11.70 1.79
C GLY A 534 -5.04 -13.01 2.56
N ALA A 535 -4.81 -14.17 1.94
CA ALA A 535 -5.16 -15.46 2.53
C ALA A 535 -4.06 -16.07 3.42
N LEU A 536 -2.78 -15.81 3.12
CA LEU A 536 -1.63 -16.51 3.73
C LEU A 536 -1.00 -15.81 4.95
N GLN A 537 -1.78 -15.01 5.68
CA GLN A 537 -1.29 -14.17 6.78
C GLN A 537 -0.78 -14.95 8.01
N THR A 538 -1.16 -16.22 8.16
CA THR A 538 -0.63 -17.12 9.20
C THR A 538 0.75 -17.68 8.86
N HIS A 539 1.07 -17.82 7.57
CA HIS A 539 2.29 -18.45 7.07
C HIS A 539 3.23 -17.44 6.43
N GLY A 540 3.80 -16.54 7.23
CA GLY A 540 4.64 -15.43 6.78
C GLY A 540 5.84 -15.81 5.91
N LYS A 541 6.52 -16.93 6.21
CA LYS A 541 7.66 -17.43 5.43
C LYS A 541 7.24 -17.82 4.01
N SER A 542 6.25 -18.70 3.89
CA SER A 542 5.70 -19.15 2.61
C SER A 542 5.09 -17.98 1.82
N GLN A 543 4.44 -17.05 2.51
CA GLN A 543 3.89 -15.83 1.92
C GLN A 543 4.97 -14.97 1.24
N SER A 544 6.09 -14.71 1.93
CA SER A 544 7.18 -13.91 1.36
C SER A 544 7.83 -14.58 0.14
N VAL A 545 8.02 -15.91 0.20
CA VAL A 545 8.56 -16.69 -0.93
C VAL A 545 7.61 -16.65 -2.13
N GLY A 546 6.31 -16.85 -1.90
CA GLY A 546 5.30 -16.80 -2.96
C GLY A 546 5.23 -15.44 -3.65
N VAL A 547 5.28 -14.34 -2.88
CA VAL A 547 5.30 -12.97 -3.44
C VAL A 547 6.57 -12.75 -4.26
N PHE A 548 7.74 -13.14 -3.75
CA PHE A 548 9.00 -13.01 -4.50
C PHE A 548 8.99 -13.79 -5.83
N LEU A 549 8.53 -15.04 -5.83
CA LEU A 549 8.41 -15.86 -7.05
C LEU A 549 7.41 -15.25 -8.05
N THR A 550 6.33 -14.65 -7.55
CA THR A 550 5.33 -13.97 -8.38
C THR A 550 5.92 -12.72 -9.04
N GLU A 551 6.65 -11.89 -8.30
CA GLU A 551 7.34 -10.71 -8.84
C GLU A 551 8.43 -11.12 -9.85
N ALA A 552 9.20 -12.17 -9.54
CA ALA A 552 10.28 -12.66 -10.41
C ALA A 552 9.72 -13.20 -11.73
N SER A 553 8.72 -14.07 -11.66
CA SER A 553 8.08 -14.65 -12.85
C SER A 553 7.43 -13.57 -13.73
N TYR A 554 6.74 -12.60 -13.13
CA TYR A 554 6.15 -11.49 -13.86
C TYR A 554 7.21 -10.61 -14.54
N LEU A 555 8.31 -10.27 -13.84
CA LEU A 555 9.40 -9.48 -14.40
C LEU A 555 10.10 -10.22 -15.54
N THR A 556 10.41 -11.51 -15.39
CA THR A 556 11.01 -12.32 -16.46
C THR A 556 10.14 -12.32 -17.70
N PHE A 557 8.83 -12.53 -17.51
CA PHE A 557 7.88 -12.53 -18.62
C PHE A 557 7.73 -11.16 -19.28
N LEU A 558 7.82 -10.09 -18.49
CA LEU A 558 7.79 -8.70 -18.98
C LEU A 558 9.04 -8.37 -19.80
N CYS A 559 10.23 -8.75 -19.33
CA CYS A 559 11.50 -8.56 -20.01
C CYS A 559 11.58 -9.31 -21.34
N TRP A 560 11.01 -10.53 -21.39
CA TRP A 560 10.97 -11.36 -22.59
C TRP A 560 9.99 -10.80 -23.63
N THR A 561 8.76 -10.49 -23.22
CA THR A 561 7.70 -10.14 -24.17
C THR A 561 7.71 -8.66 -24.55
N ARG A 562 8.12 -7.73 -23.69
CA ARG A 562 8.12 -6.26 -23.93
C ARG A 562 6.80 -5.79 -24.58
N PRO A 563 5.68 -5.88 -23.86
CA PRO A 563 4.32 -5.79 -24.38
C PRO A 563 3.86 -4.35 -24.63
N TYR A 564 4.49 -3.36 -23.99
CA TYR A 564 4.05 -1.97 -24.08
C TYR A 564 4.36 -1.35 -25.45
N MET A 565 3.59 -0.33 -25.80
CA MET A 565 3.67 0.34 -27.11
C MET A 565 5.07 0.89 -27.42
N ASP A 566 5.62 1.72 -26.53
CA ASP A 566 6.88 2.41 -26.75
C ASP A 566 8.05 1.76 -26.01
N LYS A 567 9.28 1.97 -26.51
CA LYS A 567 10.50 1.54 -25.81
C LYS A 567 10.61 2.19 -24.43
N ILE A 568 10.27 3.47 -24.32
CA ILE A 568 10.31 4.23 -23.05
C ILE A 568 9.32 3.63 -22.04
N THR A 569 8.08 3.35 -22.45
CA THR A 569 7.07 2.75 -21.57
C THR A 569 7.45 1.33 -21.15
N ASN A 570 8.07 0.54 -22.02
CA ASN A 570 8.62 -0.76 -21.63
C ASN A 570 9.75 -0.60 -20.59
N ILE A 571 10.73 0.27 -20.84
CA ILE A 571 11.83 0.54 -19.89
C ILE A 571 11.26 0.97 -18.55
N PHE A 572 10.33 1.92 -18.55
CA PHE A 572 9.70 2.45 -17.35
C PHE A 572 8.99 1.37 -16.52
N ASN A 573 8.15 0.53 -17.13
CA ASN A 573 7.48 -0.57 -16.43
C ASN A 573 8.45 -1.66 -15.97
N ILE A 574 9.48 -1.97 -16.76
CA ILE A 574 10.55 -2.91 -16.36
C ILE A 574 11.28 -2.37 -15.12
N THR A 575 11.60 -1.07 -15.07
CA THR A 575 12.24 -0.45 -13.90
C THR A 575 11.35 -0.53 -12.66
N ILE A 576 10.04 -0.24 -12.78
CA ILE A 576 9.09 -0.36 -11.66
C ILE A 576 9.03 -1.80 -11.13
N HIS A 577 8.84 -2.78 -12.01
CA HIS A 577 8.76 -4.18 -11.59
C HIS A 577 10.10 -4.75 -11.11
N SER A 578 11.23 -4.26 -11.63
CA SER A 578 12.56 -4.56 -11.10
C SER A 578 12.69 -4.08 -9.65
N LEU A 579 12.24 -2.86 -9.37
CA LEU A 579 12.25 -2.34 -7.99
C LEU A 579 11.29 -3.11 -7.09
N ASN A 580 10.12 -3.49 -7.59
CA ASN A 580 9.17 -4.32 -6.84
C ASN A 580 9.76 -5.70 -6.52
N LEU A 581 10.53 -6.29 -7.44
CA LEU A 581 11.26 -7.53 -7.19
C LEU A 581 12.33 -7.36 -6.12
N VAL A 582 13.12 -6.28 -6.18
CA VAL A 582 14.12 -5.95 -5.14
C VAL A 582 13.44 -5.74 -3.78
N ASN A 583 12.27 -5.08 -3.77
CA ASN A 583 11.48 -4.91 -2.56
C ASN A 583 10.96 -6.25 -2.02
N ALA A 584 10.43 -7.14 -2.86
CA ALA A 584 10.02 -8.48 -2.45
C ALA A 584 11.20 -9.32 -1.94
N PHE A 585 12.40 -9.13 -2.50
CA PHE A 585 13.63 -9.77 -2.03
C PHE A 585 14.00 -9.33 -0.61
N PHE A 586 13.89 -8.04 -0.26
CA PHE A 586 14.09 -7.59 1.13
C PHE A 586 13.12 -8.27 2.11
N PHE A 587 11.88 -8.50 1.69
CA PHE A 587 10.89 -9.19 2.52
C PHE A 587 11.26 -10.66 2.81
N LEU A 588 12.05 -11.33 1.95
CA LEU A 588 12.59 -12.66 2.25
C LEU A 588 13.49 -12.65 3.49
N PHE A 589 14.35 -11.62 3.63
CA PHE A 589 15.15 -11.44 4.84
C PHE A 589 14.27 -11.18 6.06
N PHE A 590 13.29 -10.28 5.91
CA PHE A 590 12.36 -9.94 7.00
C PHE A 590 11.52 -11.14 7.47
N SER A 591 11.29 -12.12 6.60
CA SER A 591 10.60 -13.37 6.94
C SER A 591 11.42 -14.36 7.78
N ASN A 592 12.71 -14.07 8.01
CA ASN A 592 13.66 -14.98 8.68
C ASN A 592 13.81 -16.33 7.94
N LEU A 593 13.86 -16.29 6.60
CA LEU A 593 14.01 -17.48 5.76
C LEU A 593 15.43 -18.06 5.81
N PHE A 594 16.45 -17.20 5.74
CA PHE A 594 17.86 -17.60 5.69
C PHE A 594 18.51 -17.79 7.07
N GLN A 595 17.74 -17.61 8.15
CA GLN A 595 18.24 -17.66 9.55
C GLN A 595 19.47 -16.76 9.77
N GLN A 596 19.49 -15.60 9.09
CA GLN A 596 20.58 -14.65 9.18
C GLN A 596 20.52 -13.85 10.49
N PRO A 597 21.65 -13.29 10.95
CA PRO A 597 21.66 -12.40 12.11
C PRO A 597 20.68 -11.24 11.93
N ILE A 598 20.00 -10.86 13.02
CA ILE A 598 18.99 -9.78 13.04
C ILE A 598 19.57 -8.47 12.50
N ALA A 599 20.87 -8.22 12.72
CA ALA A 599 21.59 -7.06 12.22
C ALA A 599 21.48 -6.89 10.69
N VAL A 600 21.52 -8.00 9.96
CA VAL A 600 21.39 -7.98 8.50
C VAL A 600 19.99 -7.51 8.11
N SER A 601 18.95 -8.01 8.78
CA SER A 601 17.56 -7.58 8.53
C SER A 601 17.34 -6.10 8.86
N SER A 602 17.90 -5.61 9.98
CA SER A 602 17.80 -4.19 10.34
C SER A 602 18.54 -3.29 9.33
N PHE A 603 19.74 -3.67 8.89
CA PHE A 603 20.49 -2.93 7.86
C PHE A 603 19.77 -2.93 6.50
N MET A 604 19.25 -4.08 6.07
CA MET A 604 18.44 -4.17 4.84
C MET A 604 17.19 -3.27 4.90
N GLY A 605 16.63 -3.04 6.09
CA GLY A 605 15.54 -2.09 6.28
C GLY A 605 15.93 -0.63 5.99
N ILE A 606 17.14 -0.23 6.36
CA ILE A 606 17.68 1.10 6.04
C ILE A 606 17.89 1.23 4.52
N VAL A 607 18.50 0.22 3.89
CA VAL A 607 18.72 0.19 2.44
C VAL A 607 17.39 0.25 1.68
N PHE A 608 16.39 -0.52 2.13
CA PHE A 608 15.03 -0.49 1.59
C PHE A 608 14.46 0.92 1.60
N PHE A 609 14.56 1.63 2.73
CA PHE A 609 14.04 3.00 2.85
C PHE A 609 14.71 3.94 1.85
N PHE A 610 16.04 4.01 1.82
CA PHE A 610 16.76 4.94 0.94
C PHE A 610 16.52 4.65 -0.55
N LEU A 611 16.51 3.37 -0.94
CA LEU A 611 16.24 2.93 -2.30
C LEU A 611 14.83 3.36 -2.76
N ASN A 612 13.81 3.12 -1.94
CA ASN A 612 12.44 3.49 -2.27
C ASN A 612 12.20 5.01 -2.20
N ALA A 613 12.86 5.71 -1.30
CA ALA A 613 12.79 7.17 -1.21
C ALA A 613 13.42 7.84 -2.44
N LEU A 614 14.59 7.37 -2.88
CA LEU A 614 15.25 7.88 -4.09
C LEU A 614 14.41 7.60 -5.34
N PHE A 615 13.83 6.40 -5.44
CA PHE A 615 12.96 6.08 -6.57
C PHE A 615 11.65 6.86 -6.56
N ALA A 616 11.03 7.07 -5.39
CA ALA A 616 9.85 7.92 -5.27
C ALA A 616 10.15 9.36 -5.73
N LEU A 617 11.32 9.90 -5.36
CA LEU A 617 11.80 11.21 -5.83
C LEU A 617 12.02 11.22 -7.34
N TYR A 618 12.62 10.17 -7.90
CA TYR A 618 12.79 10.02 -9.36
C TYR A 618 11.44 10.03 -10.09
N LEU A 619 10.45 9.23 -9.62
CA LEU A 619 9.12 9.19 -10.20
C LEU A 619 8.41 10.54 -10.11
N LEU A 620 8.54 11.23 -8.98
CA LEU A 620 7.98 12.57 -8.79
C LEU A 620 8.56 13.56 -9.80
N ILE A 621 9.88 13.60 -9.97
CA ILE A 621 10.54 14.48 -10.96
C ILE A 621 10.12 14.10 -12.37
N PHE A 622 10.11 12.80 -12.72
CA PHE A 622 9.70 12.32 -14.03
C PHE A 622 8.29 12.81 -14.41
N ILE A 623 7.36 12.76 -13.46
CA ILE A 623 5.98 13.18 -13.65
C ILE A 623 5.86 14.70 -13.75
N LEU A 624 6.56 15.45 -12.89
CA LEU A 624 6.58 16.90 -12.96
C LEU A 624 7.14 17.40 -14.29
N VAL A 625 8.19 16.76 -14.81
CA VAL A 625 8.73 17.04 -16.15
C VAL A 625 7.70 16.70 -17.21
N GLY A 626 7.03 15.55 -17.12
CA GLY A 626 5.95 15.16 -18.03
C GLY A 626 4.81 16.18 -18.08
N PHE A 627 4.38 16.69 -16.94
CA PHE A 627 3.35 17.73 -16.84
C PHE A 627 3.84 19.07 -17.39
N SER A 628 5.06 19.47 -17.04
CA SER A 628 5.67 20.72 -17.52
C SER A 628 5.83 20.73 -19.03
N MET A 629 6.26 19.62 -19.62
CA MET A 629 6.38 19.46 -21.07
C MET A 629 5.02 19.59 -21.75
N ALA A 630 3.97 18.95 -21.22
CA ALA A 630 2.63 19.06 -21.79
C ALA A 630 2.14 20.52 -21.81
N VAL A 631 2.44 21.30 -20.76
CA VAL A 631 2.10 22.73 -20.66
C VAL A 631 2.93 23.61 -21.59
N TYR A 632 4.21 23.28 -21.77
CA TYR A 632 5.13 24.09 -22.57
C TYR A 632 4.90 23.94 -24.08
N TYR A 633 4.60 22.73 -24.56
CA TYR A 633 4.43 22.48 -25.99
C TYR A 633 3.09 22.98 -26.53
N LYS A 634 3.15 23.77 -27.60
CA LYS A 634 1.98 24.36 -28.27
C LYS A 634 1.14 23.33 -29.05
N HIS A 635 1.77 22.25 -29.51
CA HIS A 635 1.14 21.09 -30.14
C HIS A 635 1.75 19.80 -29.56
N PRO A 636 1.32 19.40 -28.36
CA PRO A 636 1.99 18.29 -27.65
C PRO A 636 1.86 16.97 -28.43
N ASP A 637 0.75 16.74 -29.14
CA ASP A 637 0.54 15.51 -29.93
C ASP A 637 1.47 15.34 -31.16
N THR A 638 2.08 16.41 -31.68
CA THR A 638 2.95 16.34 -32.89
C THR A 638 4.42 16.09 -32.56
N GLU A 639 4.89 16.51 -31.38
CA GLU A 639 6.27 16.30 -30.91
C GLU A 639 6.49 14.90 -30.36
N TYR A 640 5.43 14.27 -29.84
CA TYR A 640 5.53 12.89 -29.39
C TYR A 640 5.68 11.97 -30.60
N LYS A 641 6.86 11.32 -30.66
CA LYS A 641 7.26 10.38 -31.71
C LYS A 641 6.08 9.54 -32.15
N SER A 642 5.87 9.49 -33.46
CA SER A 642 4.77 8.77 -34.06
C SER A 642 4.74 7.33 -33.58
N ILE A 643 3.58 6.88 -33.12
CA ILE A 643 3.29 5.47 -32.85
C ILE A 643 3.67 4.70 -34.12
N ASP A 644 4.75 3.90 -34.08
CA ASP A 644 5.29 3.11 -35.21
C ASP A 644 4.37 1.95 -35.65
N ASP A 645 3.07 2.04 -35.36
CA ASP A 645 2.09 0.99 -35.59
C ASP A 645 1.12 1.45 -36.69
N GLN A 646 0.66 0.52 -37.55
CA GLN A 646 -0.24 0.79 -38.68
C GLN A 646 -1.59 1.41 -38.26
N ARG A 647 -1.84 1.58 -36.96
CA ARG A 647 -3.00 2.20 -36.31
C ARG A 647 -3.38 3.58 -36.83
N ARG A 648 -2.41 4.41 -37.25
CA ARG A 648 -2.69 5.76 -37.79
C ARG A 648 -3.50 5.72 -39.09
N SER A 649 -3.34 4.69 -39.92
CA SER A 649 -4.14 4.54 -41.14
C SER A 649 -5.63 4.35 -40.82
N PHE A 650 -5.96 3.81 -39.64
CA PHE A 650 -7.33 3.53 -39.20
C PHE A 650 -7.94 4.62 -38.31
N LEU A 651 -7.10 5.47 -37.69
CA LEU A 651 -7.55 6.62 -36.89
C LEU A 651 -7.91 7.85 -37.74
N LYS A 652 -7.39 7.91 -38.97
CA LYS A 652 -7.64 9.00 -39.93
C LYS A 652 -8.88 8.70 -40.78
N ASN A 653 -10.00 8.35 -40.17
CA ASN A 653 -11.29 8.34 -40.86
C ASN A 653 -11.85 9.78 -40.95
N GLU A 654 -11.05 10.62 -41.58
CA GLU A 654 -11.45 11.65 -42.55
C GLU A 654 -10.27 11.66 -43.52
N MET A 655 -10.27 10.76 -44.50
CA MET A 655 -9.73 10.96 -45.84
C MET A 655 -9.73 9.65 -46.62
N ASP A 656 -10.59 9.66 -47.63
CA ASP A 656 -10.48 8.94 -48.90
C ASP A 656 -10.62 7.42 -48.81
N ASP A 657 -11.88 7.00 -48.92
CA ASP A 657 -12.30 5.62 -49.18
C ASP A 657 -11.40 4.96 -50.24
N ASP A 658 -10.98 5.68 -51.29
CA ASP A 658 -10.15 5.18 -52.39
C ASP A 658 -8.73 4.71 -51.99
N ALA A 659 -8.17 5.18 -50.87
CA ALA A 659 -6.84 4.76 -50.44
C ALA A 659 -6.83 3.37 -49.76
N ILE A 660 -7.94 3.00 -49.10
CA ILE A 660 -8.10 1.67 -48.48
C ILE A 660 -8.34 0.60 -49.56
N TYR A 661 -9.03 0.94 -50.65
CA TYR A 661 -9.31 0.03 -51.77
C TYR A 661 -8.05 -0.32 -52.60
N LYS A 662 -6.99 0.47 -52.54
CA LYS A 662 -5.71 0.15 -53.19
C LYS A 662 -4.84 -0.86 -52.44
N LEU A 663 -5.06 -1.07 -51.14
CA LEU A 663 -4.23 -1.97 -50.33
C LEU A 663 -4.74 -3.42 -50.27
N VAL A 664 -6.01 -3.66 -50.63
CA VAL A 664 -6.65 -4.98 -50.51
C VAL A 664 -7.45 -5.29 -51.80
N PRO A 665 -6.82 -5.90 -52.82
CA PRO A 665 -7.48 -6.15 -54.11
C PRO A 665 -8.73 -7.06 -54.00
N GLU A 666 -8.78 -7.95 -53.01
CA GLU A 666 -9.94 -8.82 -52.75
C GLU A 666 -11.20 -8.05 -52.29
N LEU A 667 -11.04 -6.91 -51.61
CA LEU A 667 -12.17 -6.09 -51.17
C LEU A 667 -12.81 -5.32 -52.33
N HIS A 668 -12.04 -5.04 -53.39
CA HIS A 668 -12.53 -4.37 -54.59
C HIS A 668 -13.46 -5.29 -55.41
N GLU A 669 -13.16 -6.58 -55.51
CA GLU A 669 -14.04 -7.56 -56.14
C GLU A 669 -15.33 -7.76 -55.35
N ILE A 670 -15.27 -7.82 -54.02
CA ILE A 670 -16.46 -7.95 -53.18
C ILE A 670 -17.37 -6.72 -53.33
N LYS A 671 -16.82 -5.51 -53.36
CA LYS A 671 -17.62 -4.29 -53.63
C LYS A 671 -18.19 -4.27 -55.05
N LYS A 672 -17.41 -4.69 -56.06
CA LYS A 672 -17.87 -4.77 -57.46
C LYS A 672 -19.02 -5.77 -57.61
N THR A 673 -18.92 -6.92 -56.96
CA THR A 673 -20.00 -7.94 -56.96
C THR A 673 -21.25 -7.47 -56.21
N VAL A 674 -21.11 -6.75 -55.09
CA VAL A 674 -22.26 -6.16 -54.37
C VAL A 674 -22.93 -5.04 -55.19
N LEU A 675 -22.15 -4.17 -55.85
CA LEU A 675 -22.69 -3.12 -56.73
C LEU A 675 -23.30 -3.67 -58.03
N GLU A 676 -22.78 -4.78 -58.56
CA GLU A 676 -23.38 -5.50 -59.70
C GLU A 676 -24.70 -6.20 -59.32
N CYS A 677 -24.88 -6.59 -58.06
CA CYS A 677 -26.15 -7.14 -57.54
C CYS A 677 -27.23 -6.06 -57.37
N ASP A 678 -26.83 -4.82 -57.06
CA ASP A 678 -27.76 -3.71 -56.82
C ASP A 678 -28.21 -3.00 -58.13
N SER A 679 -27.40 -3.13 -59.20
CA SER A 679 -27.62 -2.43 -60.48
C SER A 679 -28.34 -3.25 -61.56
N THR A 680 -28.66 -4.53 -61.32
CA THR A 680 -29.31 -5.39 -62.31
C THR A 680 -30.77 -5.68 -61.99
N ARG A 681 -31.68 -5.03 -62.72
CA ARG A 681 -33.15 -5.21 -62.60
C ARG A 681 -33.68 -6.56 -63.14
N ASN A 682 -32.80 -7.51 -63.49
CA ASN A 682 -33.14 -8.90 -63.82
C ASN A 682 -31.85 -9.75 -63.92
N PRO A 683 -31.53 -10.59 -62.92
CA PRO A 683 -30.42 -11.53 -63.02
C PRO A 683 -30.84 -12.86 -63.70
N GLN A 684 -29.95 -13.38 -64.54
CA GLN A 684 -30.01 -14.74 -65.10
C GLN A 684 -29.93 -15.81 -63.97
N ILE A 685 -30.66 -16.91 -64.15
CA ILE A 685 -31.02 -17.91 -63.12
C ILE A 685 -29.80 -18.53 -62.40
N ASN A 686 -28.63 -18.63 -63.03
CA ASN A 686 -27.42 -19.19 -62.41
C ASN A 686 -26.67 -18.26 -61.44
N LYS A 687 -27.07 -16.98 -61.30
CA LYS A 687 -26.47 -16.04 -60.30
C LYS A 687 -27.29 -15.91 -59.01
N ILE A 688 -28.49 -16.51 -58.96
CA ILE A 688 -29.41 -16.39 -57.82
C ILE A 688 -28.90 -17.18 -56.60
N GLU A 689 -28.17 -18.28 -56.81
CA GLU A 689 -27.70 -19.13 -55.71
C GLU A 689 -26.58 -18.48 -54.87
N LEU A 690 -25.73 -17.65 -55.48
CA LEU A 690 -24.71 -16.86 -54.76
C LEU A 690 -25.31 -15.67 -53.99
N CYS A 691 -26.37 -15.04 -54.50
CA CYS A 691 -27.04 -13.94 -53.80
C CYS A 691 -27.87 -14.45 -52.59
N ARG A 692 -28.42 -15.67 -52.68
CA ARG A 692 -29.28 -16.24 -51.63
C ARG A 692 -28.51 -16.72 -50.39
N GLN A 693 -27.23 -17.06 -50.52
CA GLN A 693 -26.40 -17.41 -49.36
C GLN A 693 -26.04 -16.20 -48.48
N ASN A 694 -26.03 -14.98 -49.04
CA ASN A 694 -25.64 -13.77 -48.32
C ASN A 694 -26.81 -12.92 -47.80
N SER A 695 -28.06 -13.18 -48.21
CA SER A 695 -29.22 -12.41 -47.73
C SER A 695 -29.74 -12.80 -46.34
N ASN A 696 -29.14 -13.80 -45.67
CA ASN A 696 -29.48 -14.18 -44.29
C ASN A 696 -28.63 -13.48 -43.23
N SER A 697 -27.90 -12.42 -43.61
CA SER A 697 -27.09 -11.62 -42.69
C SER A 697 -27.79 -10.30 -42.39
N ASP A 698 -28.75 -10.33 -41.48
CA ASP A 698 -29.35 -9.14 -40.86
C ASP A 698 -28.29 -8.36 -40.05
N TYR A 699 -27.44 -7.60 -40.73
CA TYR A 699 -26.61 -6.56 -40.11
C TYR A 699 -26.30 -5.47 -41.14
N LEU A 700 -27.33 -4.73 -41.54
CA LEU A 700 -27.11 -3.42 -42.17
C LEU A 700 -28.15 -2.38 -41.73
N TYR A 701 -28.42 -2.33 -40.43
CA TYR A 701 -28.86 -1.12 -39.72
C TYR A 701 -28.43 -1.24 -38.25
N MET A 702 -27.15 -1.01 -37.97
CA MET A 702 -26.67 -0.49 -36.67
C MET A 702 -25.25 0.04 -36.77
#